data_AF-A0A537RBD5-F1
#
_entry.id   AF-A0A537RBD5-F1
#
_cell.length_a   1.000
_cell.length_b   1.000
_cell.length_c   1.000
_cell.angle_alpha   90.00
_cell.angle_beta   90.00
_cell.angle_gamma   90.00
#
_symmetry.space_group_name_H-M   'P 1'
#
loop_
_entity.id
_entity.type
_entity.pdbx_description
1 polymer ?
#
loop_
_entity_poly.entity_id
_entity_poly.type
_entity_poly.pdbx_seq_one_letter_code
_entity_poly.pdbx_strand_id
1 'polypeptide(L)'
;MALVFSGNGSQWRGMGRDLLADPFIAACIERVDAALRPIVGWSVANVLHSVEPENPFDKTEIAQPALFAVQVAILEWLEAHGIEADAVFGHSVGEVSAAYGAGILSLDQACTVIAERSRAQGRTAGTGRMAALGLSPEKAALAIAPYGNRLTIAAVNSPNSVTIAGDAAAIGALGTEVEPNRIFFRPLDLDYAFHSRCMDPIREQLLDRLDGLSPRDGRLRFVSTVTGTTIEGRQLDAAYWWDNIRKPVQFAPAVASLESEGFDVFLEIGPHSILDRYLRECLKAAGGQGISIPTLRRHEPERDALRLALGRCYAAGVAIDSDALDPGDCAFVPLPAYPWQRERYWFSEDEGEVGASLSKRKHPLLGKRLATTDGIWKNRLDPALLSWLADHVVQDSMVLPGTAYIEMAISAVLSSPACNGTEIEGFEIRRPILIGAGAMPLVEVALSSEDGTFRLRSGDTSATTLPPVAVARAVPLANGPSGRTVSVEAIQRRMVSWVDGAELYRRFAAHGLIYGPAFRGVAEIWAGENEALGRIVAPAAIASELGEYRIHPALLDACLQITLATIPDQPDQEARVVFVPSKADRIRFYGGGERIAWCHMTLVQSAARSIVGDFLVLGTNGEMIAEIDGLRLRRVDLSGPSEIPAYQWRYQLRPSALDADGAEDLPRPAALAAACAATSGERECDEETRVFLDRVAAAYAAEALASAFGRRRFTVSQLVTERRIAPQQAHYLGKVLAFAHRSGVAEHDEAEWRLTEIGATAAPECLWRQAIARYPAHLASLQLIARYGAALPGILRSEIDPVDLVSAERGFDAVEQLYDSDPLFRRANDIAAGVVRQLYEMIPRTGQLSILEVGGGTCGLTAALLAALPSDRVEYVFTDASEAAVAQAEARFAALSRLRCAVLDLGTDIAEQGFDVERHDLIVAGMAPTARPGLDRNLAAIRMLLKPGGLLLLILPKGGGFLDLVLGMPTDHLGESDWERAVLHARFEDVHSLGYHDPIAAGAVLIGRKPEAAPRSPIPREIDSATWLVLADDIAVDPVPTVIRALDRLGQHVVIARAGHSFDRLGLDRFDVKCGDSHSYNRLFRIL
;
A
#
# COMPACT_ATOMS: atom_id res chain seq x y z
N MET A 1 32.87 12.64 -6.07
CA MET A 1 33.32 11.76 -4.95
C MET A 1 34.41 12.43 -4.13
N ALA A 2 34.69 12.00 -2.90
CA ALA A 2 35.77 12.52 -2.04
C ALA A 2 36.79 11.43 -1.63
N LEU A 3 38.08 11.78 -1.63
CA LEU A 3 39.15 10.93 -1.10
C LEU A 3 39.44 11.30 0.36
N VAL A 4 39.52 10.30 1.22
CA VAL A 4 39.81 10.49 2.64
C VAL A 4 41.05 9.71 3.05
N PHE A 5 42.08 10.41 3.51
CA PHE A 5 43.35 9.79 3.86
C PHE A 5 43.39 9.39 5.33
N SER A 6 43.66 8.11 5.60
CA SER A 6 43.73 7.56 6.96
C SER A 6 44.85 8.20 7.79
N GLY A 7 44.63 8.31 9.10
CA GLY A 7 45.62 8.85 10.03
C GLY A 7 46.54 7.78 10.63
N ASN A 8 47.30 8.21 11.63
CA ASN A 8 48.08 7.32 12.50
C ASN A 8 47.18 6.26 13.15
N GLY A 9 47.69 5.03 13.24
CA GLY A 9 46.96 3.84 13.71
C GLY A 9 46.48 2.92 12.58
N SER A 10 46.52 3.39 11.33
CA SER A 10 46.23 2.56 10.16
C SER A 10 47.43 1.71 9.73
N GLN A 11 48.67 2.11 10.07
CA GLN A 11 49.87 1.37 9.75
C GLN A 11 49.95 0.02 10.48
N TRP A 12 50.59 -0.97 9.85
CA TRP A 12 50.79 -2.30 10.44
C TRP A 12 51.97 -3.01 9.78
N ARG A 13 52.56 -3.98 10.49
CA ARG A 13 53.71 -4.74 10.01
C ARG A 13 53.38 -5.54 8.75
N GLY A 14 54.02 -5.19 7.63
CA GLY A 14 53.82 -5.84 6.34
C GLY A 14 52.87 -5.09 5.40
N MET A 15 52.39 -3.90 5.79
CA MET A 15 51.62 -3.03 4.90
C MET A 15 52.39 -2.67 3.63
N GLY A 16 51.71 -2.60 2.49
CA GLY A 16 52.26 -2.24 1.19
C GLY A 16 53.18 -3.30 0.56
N ARG A 17 53.49 -4.39 1.28
CA ARG A 17 54.46 -5.39 0.81
C ARG A 17 53.94 -6.20 -0.37
N ASP A 18 52.65 -6.53 -0.41
CA ASP A 18 52.05 -7.20 -1.56
C ASP A 18 51.86 -6.21 -2.72
N LEU A 19 51.57 -4.94 -2.41
CA LEU A 19 51.48 -3.89 -3.42
C LEU A 19 52.79 -3.67 -4.19
N LEU A 20 53.95 -3.83 -3.56
CA LEU A 20 55.27 -3.70 -4.21
C LEU A 20 55.52 -4.73 -5.34
N ALA A 21 54.69 -5.76 -5.46
CA ALA A 21 54.73 -6.65 -6.62
C ALA A 21 54.15 -6.01 -7.91
N ASP A 22 53.43 -4.90 -7.79
CA ASP A 22 52.98 -4.08 -8.91
C ASP A 22 54.09 -3.09 -9.32
N PRO A 23 54.59 -3.13 -10.57
CA PRO A 23 55.70 -2.26 -11.00
C PRO A 23 55.40 -0.76 -10.90
N PHE A 24 54.15 -0.34 -11.08
CA PHE A 24 53.77 1.06 -10.97
C PHE A 24 53.90 1.54 -9.52
N ILE A 25 53.36 0.76 -8.59
CA ILE A 25 53.44 1.05 -7.15
C ILE A 25 54.90 1.02 -6.70
N ALA A 26 55.69 0.03 -7.11
CA ALA A 26 57.11 -0.06 -6.77
C ALA A 26 57.89 1.18 -7.23
N ALA A 27 57.68 1.63 -8.47
CA ALA A 27 58.29 2.85 -8.99
C ALA A 27 57.85 4.11 -8.23
N CYS A 28 56.58 4.19 -7.84
CA CYS A 28 56.08 5.28 -7.00
C CYS A 28 56.76 5.30 -5.62
N ILE A 29 56.85 4.14 -4.95
CA ILE A 29 57.52 4.03 -3.65
C ILE A 29 58.99 4.40 -3.74
N GLU A 30 59.71 3.98 -4.79
CA GLU A 30 61.11 4.37 -5.01
C GLU A 30 61.27 5.88 -5.23
N ARG A 31 60.33 6.52 -5.95
CA ARG A 31 60.34 7.98 -6.12
C ARG A 31 60.11 8.71 -4.80
N VAL A 32 59.19 8.22 -3.97
CA VAL A 32 58.95 8.77 -2.62
C VAL A 32 60.15 8.51 -1.70
N ASP A 33 60.78 7.33 -1.79
CA ASP A 33 62.01 6.98 -1.07
C ASP A 33 63.15 7.94 -1.41
N ALA A 34 63.39 8.19 -2.70
CA ALA A 34 64.44 9.09 -3.16
C ALA A 34 64.25 10.52 -2.62
N ALA A 35 63.01 10.98 -2.47
CA ALA A 35 62.69 12.30 -1.90
C ALA A 35 62.81 12.32 -0.37
N LEU A 36 62.40 11.26 0.33
CA LEU A 36 62.43 11.19 1.80
C LEU A 36 63.83 10.90 2.36
N ARG A 37 64.58 10.00 1.72
CA ARG A 37 65.83 9.44 2.23
C ARG A 37 66.88 10.49 2.61
N PRO A 38 67.10 11.58 1.83
CA PRO A 38 68.02 12.65 2.24
C PRO A 38 67.61 13.38 3.52
N ILE A 39 66.30 13.41 3.81
CA ILE A 39 65.73 14.12 4.95
C ILE A 39 65.70 13.21 6.18
N VAL A 40 65.20 11.98 6.05
CA VAL A 40 64.98 11.06 7.18
C VAL A 40 66.20 10.20 7.51
N GLY A 41 67.14 10.02 6.57
CA GLY A 41 68.39 9.28 6.75
C GLY A 41 68.28 7.75 6.63
N TRP A 42 67.10 7.23 6.27
CA TRP A 42 66.81 5.81 6.06
C TRP A 42 65.90 5.63 4.83
N SER A 43 65.76 4.38 4.35
CA SER A 43 64.94 4.06 3.18
C SER A 43 63.59 3.50 3.59
N VAL A 44 62.51 4.15 3.15
CA VAL A 44 61.12 3.71 3.34
C VAL A 44 60.82 2.44 2.55
N ALA A 45 61.37 2.30 1.35
CA ALA A 45 61.24 1.07 0.57
C ALA A 45 61.80 -0.13 1.36
N ASN A 46 62.99 0.01 1.96
CA ASN A 46 63.59 -1.03 2.80
C ASN A 46 62.76 -1.34 4.05
N VAL A 47 62.18 -0.32 4.69
CA VAL A 47 61.31 -0.52 5.87
C VAL A 47 60.05 -1.31 5.50
N LEU A 48 59.43 -1.04 4.35
CA LEU A 48 58.26 -1.79 3.86
C LEU A 48 58.62 -3.23 3.47
N HIS A 49 59.84 -3.47 2.98
CA HIS A 49 60.35 -4.82 2.69
C HIS A 49 60.82 -5.61 3.93
N SER A 50 61.09 -4.95 5.05
CA SER A 50 61.71 -5.57 6.22
C SER A 50 60.86 -6.67 6.85
N VAL A 51 61.53 -7.75 7.25
CA VAL A 51 60.94 -8.88 8.01
C VAL A 51 61.53 -9.01 9.42
N GLU A 52 62.26 -8.00 9.89
CA GLU A 52 62.89 -7.99 11.22
C GLU A 52 61.88 -8.19 12.37
N PRO A 53 62.29 -8.79 13.50
CA PRO A 53 61.37 -9.17 14.58
C PRO A 53 60.71 -7.98 15.29
N GLU A 54 61.39 -6.83 15.41
CA GLU A 54 60.84 -5.60 16.01
C GLU A 54 59.89 -4.89 15.04
N ASN A 55 58.79 -4.31 15.53
CA ASN A 55 57.86 -3.54 14.69
C ASN A 55 58.38 -2.10 14.52
N PRO A 56 58.90 -1.71 13.34
CA PRO A 56 59.44 -0.37 13.15
C PRO A 56 58.38 0.72 13.27
N PHE A 57 57.09 0.36 13.12
CA PHE A 57 55.97 1.29 13.11
C PHE A 57 55.47 1.74 14.50
N ASP A 58 56.09 1.26 15.58
CA ASP A 58 55.85 1.77 16.94
C ASP A 58 56.46 3.18 17.13
N LYS A 59 57.48 3.51 16.32
CA LYS A 59 58.13 4.83 16.29
C LYS A 59 57.45 5.73 15.26
N THR A 60 56.92 6.87 15.71
CA THR A 60 56.13 7.75 14.82
C THR A 60 56.98 8.37 13.71
N GLU A 61 58.27 8.58 13.96
CA GLU A 61 59.25 9.07 12.98
C GLU A 61 59.53 8.07 11.84
N ILE A 62 59.11 6.80 11.98
CA ILE A 62 59.14 5.79 10.92
C ILE A 62 57.73 5.54 10.37
N ALA A 63 56.72 5.44 11.24
CA ALA A 63 55.35 5.13 10.88
C ALA A 63 54.72 6.17 9.94
N GLN A 64 54.88 7.46 10.22
CA GLN A 64 54.25 8.52 9.42
C GLN A 64 54.82 8.61 7.99
N PRO A 65 56.15 8.63 7.76
CA PRO A 65 56.69 8.62 6.40
C PRO A 65 56.34 7.34 5.63
N ALA A 66 56.30 6.17 6.30
CA ALA A 66 55.89 4.92 5.68
C ALA A 66 54.41 4.92 5.29
N LEU A 67 53.53 5.44 6.16
CA LEU A 67 52.11 5.61 5.87
C LEU A 67 51.89 6.55 4.67
N PHE A 68 52.59 7.69 4.65
CA PHE A 68 52.55 8.64 3.54
C PHE A 68 52.97 7.98 2.21
N ALA A 69 54.08 7.23 2.20
CA ALA A 69 54.54 6.54 0.99
C ALA A 69 53.49 5.57 0.44
N VAL A 70 52.87 4.75 1.31
CA VAL A 70 51.81 3.81 0.90
C VAL A 70 50.57 4.54 0.41
N GLN A 71 50.13 5.60 1.09
CA GLN A 71 48.97 6.40 0.67
C GLN A 71 49.17 7.09 -0.68
N VAL A 72 50.35 7.65 -0.92
CA VAL A 72 50.72 8.26 -2.20
C VAL A 72 50.73 7.21 -3.32
N ALA A 73 51.30 6.03 -3.07
CA ALA A 73 51.33 4.97 -4.05
C ALA A 73 49.93 4.43 -4.39
N ILE A 74 49.03 4.31 -3.40
CA ILE A 74 47.63 3.93 -3.62
C ILE A 74 46.90 5.02 -4.42
N LEU A 75 47.06 6.29 -4.03
CA LEU A 75 46.46 7.43 -4.72
C LEU A 75 46.84 7.46 -6.20
N GLU A 76 48.14 7.47 -6.49
CA GLU A 76 48.61 7.56 -7.88
C GLU A 76 48.22 6.34 -8.70
N TRP A 77 48.18 5.16 -8.07
CA TRP A 77 47.69 3.97 -8.74
C TRP A 77 46.21 4.13 -9.11
N LEU A 78 45.35 4.61 -8.20
CA LEU A 78 43.93 4.83 -8.49
C LEU A 78 43.72 5.88 -9.59
N GLU A 79 44.48 6.98 -9.57
CA GLU A 79 44.43 8.02 -10.61
C GLU A 79 44.88 7.48 -11.97
N ALA A 80 45.95 6.68 -12.01
CA ALA A 80 46.42 6.02 -13.22
C ALA A 80 45.42 4.97 -13.76
N HIS A 81 44.48 4.51 -12.93
CA HIS A 81 43.41 3.58 -13.30
C HIS A 81 42.04 4.26 -13.39
N GLY A 82 42.03 5.59 -13.60
CA GLY A 82 40.85 6.34 -14.03
C GLY A 82 39.94 6.84 -12.92
N ILE A 83 40.34 6.79 -11.64
CA ILE A 83 39.59 7.43 -10.56
C ILE A 83 39.80 8.94 -10.61
N GLU A 84 38.70 9.67 -10.76
CA GLU A 84 38.64 11.13 -10.63
C GLU A 84 37.84 11.52 -9.38
N ALA A 85 38.45 12.32 -8.51
CA ALA A 85 37.81 12.85 -7.32
C ALA A 85 37.64 14.37 -7.41
N ASP A 86 36.68 14.92 -6.67
CA ASP A 86 36.40 16.36 -6.65
C ASP A 86 36.89 17.04 -5.35
N ALA A 87 37.05 16.24 -4.30
CA ALA A 87 37.49 16.72 -2.99
C ALA A 87 38.43 15.74 -2.29
N VAL A 88 39.27 16.27 -1.41
CA VAL A 88 40.17 15.51 -0.56
C VAL A 88 40.20 16.07 0.86
N PHE A 89 40.40 15.19 1.82
CA PHE A 89 40.66 15.52 3.22
C PHE A 89 41.39 14.36 3.89
N GLY A 90 41.93 14.56 5.09
CA GLY A 90 42.64 13.51 5.79
C GLY A 90 42.50 13.61 7.29
N HIS A 91 42.69 12.49 7.98
CA HIS A 91 42.68 12.48 9.44
C HIS A 91 44.09 12.72 9.97
N SER A 92 44.31 13.85 10.65
CA SER A 92 45.62 14.22 11.23
C SER A 92 46.74 14.19 10.19
N VAL A 93 47.67 13.23 10.28
CA VAL A 93 48.78 13.05 9.34
C VAL A 93 48.33 12.74 7.91
N GLY A 94 47.15 12.14 7.75
CA GLY A 94 46.57 11.90 6.42
C GLY A 94 46.38 13.17 5.60
N GLU A 95 46.26 14.35 6.23
CA GLU A 95 46.17 15.61 5.49
C GLU A 95 47.42 15.93 4.65
N VAL A 96 48.60 15.40 5.02
CA VAL A 96 49.81 15.61 4.22
C VAL A 96 49.67 14.91 2.86
N SER A 97 49.16 13.68 2.87
CA SER A 97 48.84 12.92 1.66
C SER A 97 47.69 13.57 0.87
N ALA A 98 46.68 14.11 1.55
CA ALA A 98 45.60 14.86 0.91
C ALA A 98 46.10 16.14 0.22
N ALA A 99 47.00 16.88 0.87
CA ALA A 99 47.58 18.10 0.30
C ALA A 99 48.46 17.81 -0.92
N TYR A 100 49.22 16.71 -0.88
CA TYR A 100 49.92 16.20 -2.06
C TYR A 100 48.95 15.82 -3.18
N GLY A 101 47.91 15.04 -2.86
CA GLY A 101 46.93 14.59 -3.85
C GLY A 101 46.15 15.73 -4.51
N ALA A 102 45.81 16.77 -3.76
CA ALA A 102 45.23 17.99 -4.33
C ALA A 102 46.21 18.81 -5.17
N GLY A 103 47.51 18.49 -5.19
CA GLY A 103 48.54 19.28 -5.86
C GLY A 103 48.88 20.59 -5.15
N ILE A 104 48.49 20.73 -3.87
CA ILE A 104 48.79 21.91 -3.04
C ILE A 104 50.27 21.92 -2.64
N LEU A 105 50.80 20.75 -2.29
CA LEU A 105 52.21 20.54 -2.00
C LEU A 105 52.86 19.69 -3.09
N SER A 106 54.07 20.06 -3.51
CA SER A 106 54.90 19.15 -4.32
C SER A 106 55.32 17.92 -3.50
N LEU A 107 55.80 16.87 -4.17
CA LEU A 107 56.34 15.70 -3.47
C LEU A 107 57.42 16.10 -2.46
N ASP A 108 58.39 16.93 -2.86
CA ASP A 108 59.48 17.37 -1.98
C ASP A 108 58.98 18.14 -0.74
N GLN A 109 57.95 18.99 -0.93
CA GLN A 109 57.34 19.73 0.17
C GLN A 109 56.57 18.81 1.11
N ALA A 110 55.75 17.88 0.58
CA ALA A 110 55.03 16.90 1.38
C ALA A 110 55.99 15.97 2.14
N CYS A 111 57.09 15.54 1.51
CA CYS A 111 58.19 14.79 2.12
C CYS A 111 58.87 15.58 3.25
N THR A 112 59.07 16.89 3.06
CA THR A 112 59.62 17.77 4.10
C THR A 112 58.65 17.88 5.29
N VAL A 113 57.36 18.12 5.03
CA VAL A 113 56.32 18.18 6.07
C VAL A 113 56.26 16.88 6.86
N ILE A 114 56.13 15.73 6.20
CA ILE A 114 55.99 14.44 6.89
C ILE A 114 57.25 14.08 7.69
N ALA A 115 58.44 14.37 7.17
CA ALA A 115 59.70 14.08 7.84
C ALA A 115 59.91 14.96 9.08
N GLU A 116 59.75 16.28 8.95
CA GLU A 116 59.99 17.21 10.06
C GLU A 116 58.91 17.10 11.14
N ARG A 117 57.64 16.93 10.73
CA ARG A 117 56.52 16.64 11.64
C ARG A 117 56.78 15.39 12.45
N SER A 118 57.06 14.27 11.79
CA SER A 118 57.17 12.97 12.45
C SER A 118 58.39 12.92 13.38
N ARG A 119 59.52 13.52 12.98
CA ARG A 119 60.70 13.69 13.83
C ARG A 119 60.41 14.54 15.06
N ALA A 120 59.73 15.67 14.89
CA ALA A 120 59.38 16.55 16.00
C ALA A 120 58.45 15.82 16.98
N GLN A 121 57.40 15.16 16.47
CA GLN A 121 56.46 14.38 17.28
C GLN A 121 57.12 13.20 18.01
N GLY A 122 58.11 12.54 17.40
CA GLY A 122 58.87 11.44 18.03
C GLY A 122 59.53 11.84 19.36
N ARG A 123 59.92 13.11 19.52
CA ARG A 123 60.51 13.63 20.77
C ARG A 123 59.52 13.69 21.94
N THR A 124 58.22 13.51 21.66
CA THR A 124 57.14 13.58 22.66
C THR A 124 56.73 12.18 23.17
N ALA A 125 57.43 11.13 22.75
CA ALA A 125 57.23 9.78 23.27
C ALA A 125 57.27 9.75 24.81
N GLY A 126 56.32 9.04 25.43
CA GLY A 126 56.19 8.92 26.87
C GLY A 126 55.56 10.12 27.59
N THR A 127 55.28 11.22 26.89
CA THR A 127 54.70 12.43 27.51
C THR A 127 53.18 12.39 27.67
N GLY A 128 52.51 11.38 27.11
CA GLY A 128 51.06 11.21 27.23
C GLY A 128 50.51 9.98 26.50
N ARG A 129 49.20 9.82 26.52
CA ARG A 129 48.45 8.73 25.88
C ARG A 129 47.22 9.28 25.15
N MET A 130 46.55 8.42 24.38
CA MET A 130 45.26 8.71 23.73
C MET A 130 44.25 7.58 23.98
N ALA A 131 42.96 7.89 23.94
CA ALA A 131 41.89 6.90 24.01
C ALA A 131 40.70 7.30 23.14
N ALA A 132 40.04 6.31 22.52
CA ALA A 132 38.75 6.51 21.88
C ALA A 132 37.64 6.44 22.93
N LEU A 133 36.71 7.40 22.88
CA LEU A 133 35.60 7.56 23.82
C LEU A 133 34.29 7.70 23.03
N GLY A 134 33.34 6.79 23.29
CA GLY A 134 32.04 6.73 22.61
C GLY A 134 31.03 7.71 23.19
N LEU A 135 31.34 9.01 23.13
CA LEU A 135 30.47 10.11 23.53
C LEU A 135 30.43 11.17 22.42
N SER A 136 29.36 11.97 22.40
CA SER A 136 29.32 13.18 21.58
C SER A 136 30.36 14.20 22.07
N PRO A 137 30.80 15.15 21.22
CA PRO A 137 31.78 16.17 21.61
C PRO A 137 31.39 16.94 22.87
N GLU A 138 30.11 17.28 23.02
CA GLU A 138 29.57 18.03 24.15
C GLU A 138 29.64 17.20 25.43
N LYS A 139 29.21 15.93 25.36
CA LYS A 139 29.25 15.01 26.51
C LYS A 139 30.69 14.66 26.90
N ALA A 140 31.58 14.51 25.92
CA ALA A 140 32.98 14.28 26.16
C ALA A 140 33.65 15.48 26.83
N ALA A 141 33.33 16.70 26.42
CA ALA A 141 33.83 17.93 27.04
C ALA A 141 33.43 18.01 28.52
N LEU A 142 32.17 17.67 28.84
CA LEU A 142 31.70 17.57 30.24
C LEU A 142 32.44 16.47 31.02
N ALA A 143 32.65 15.30 30.41
CA ALA A 143 33.32 14.17 31.06
C ALA A 143 34.80 14.46 31.37
N ILE A 144 35.51 15.21 30.52
CA ILE A 144 36.92 15.54 30.74
C ILE A 144 37.14 16.81 31.58
N ALA A 145 36.11 17.64 31.77
CA ALA A 145 36.22 18.89 32.53
C ALA A 145 36.84 18.73 33.95
N PRO A 146 36.53 17.68 34.73
CA PRO A 146 37.15 17.44 36.04
C PRO A 146 38.68 17.26 35.99
N TYR A 147 39.22 16.86 34.84
CA TYR A 147 40.65 16.66 34.62
C TYR A 147 41.38 17.93 34.21
N GLY A 148 40.66 19.05 34.04
CA GLY A 148 41.23 20.34 33.66
C GLY A 148 42.06 20.26 32.38
N ASN A 149 43.25 20.85 32.38
CA ASN A 149 44.14 20.85 31.21
C ASN A 149 44.90 19.54 30.99
N ARG A 150 44.65 18.50 31.80
CA ARG A 150 45.33 17.20 31.73
C ARG A 150 44.78 16.29 30.64
N LEU A 151 43.54 16.51 30.21
CA LEU A 151 42.89 15.84 29.09
C LEU A 151 42.34 16.89 28.13
N THR A 152 42.39 16.59 26.83
CA THR A 152 41.73 17.38 25.79
C THR A 152 41.04 16.44 24.81
N ILE A 153 40.00 16.93 24.14
CA ILE A 153 39.52 16.30 22.91
C ILE A 153 40.60 16.54 21.84
N ALA A 154 41.06 15.45 21.26
CA ALA A 154 42.10 15.41 20.22
C ALA A 154 41.50 15.16 18.82
N ALA A 155 40.34 14.53 18.74
CA ALA A 155 39.60 14.37 17.49
C ALA A 155 38.09 14.25 17.75
N VAL A 156 37.29 14.87 16.90
CA VAL A 156 35.85 14.65 16.77
C VAL A 156 35.65 13.74 15.54
N ASN A 157 35.57 12.43 15.78
CA ASN A 157 35.58 11.43 14.71
C ASN A 157 34.18 11.18 14.13
N SER A 158 33.15 11.13 14.97
CA SER A 158 31.76 10.98 14.56
C SER A 158 30.84 11.68 15.58
N PRO A 159 29.53 11.80 15.30
CA PRO A 159 28.58 12.42 16.25
C PRO A 159 28.57 11.79 17.64
N ASN A 160 28.99 10.53 17.76
CA ASN A 160 29.01 9.77 19.02
C ASN A 160 30.40 9.19 19.34
N SER A 161 31.46 9.69 18.70
CA SER A 161 32.82 9.21 18.95
C SER A 161 33.85 10.32 18.87
N VAL A 162 34.60 10.47 19.97
CA VAL A 162 35.75 11.35 20.05
C VAL A 162 37.01 10.58 20.42
N THR A 163 38.18 11.15 20.12
CA THR A 163 39.45 10.71 20.70
C THR A 163 39.90 11.77 21.70
N ILE A 164 40.28 11.32 22.89
CA ILE A 164 40.89 12.17 23.93
C ILE A 164 42.39 11.91 24.00
N ALA A 165 43.15 12.93 24.39
CA ALA A 165 44.60 12.85 24.57
C ALA A 165 45.03 13.60 25.83
N GLY A 166 46.10 13.12 26.47
CA GLY A 166 46.69 13.81 27.62
C GLY A 166 47.46 12.90 28.56
N ASP A 167 47.47 13.23 29.85
CA ASP A 167 48.24 12.51 30.87
C ASP A 167 47.74 11.05 31.00
N ALA A 168 48.67 10.09 30.98
CA ALA A 168 48.33 8.65 31.04
C ALA A 168 47.48 8.27 32.27
N ALA A 169 47.81 8.85 33.43
CA ALA A 169 47.06 8.60 34.67
C ALA A 169 45.62 9.18 34.62
N ALA A 170 45.42 10.31 33.93
CA ALA A 170 44.09 10.90 33.77
C ALA A 170 43.22 10.08 32.80
N ILE A 171 43.82 9.58 31.71
CA ILE A 171 43.14 8.66 30.78
C ILE A 171 42.71 7.38 31.50
N GLY A 172 43.59 6.79 32.33
CA GLY A 172 43.26 5.59 33.10
C GLY A 172 42.16 5.81 34.14
N ALA A 173 42.19 6.95 34.83
CA ALA A 173 41.15 7.34 35.78
C ALA A 173 39.78 7.50 35.09
N LEU A 174 39.73 8.24 33.97
CA LEU A 174 38.49 8.43 33.22
C LEU A 174 37.95 7.10 32.69
N GLY A 175 38.82 6.21 32.18
CA GLY A 175 38.42 4.86 31.76
C GLY A 175 37.69 4.10 32.87
N THR A 176 38.23 4.13 34.09
CA THR A 176 37.65 3.49 35.27
C THR A 176 36.28 4.09 35.65
N GLU A 177 36.06 5.39 35.39
CA GLU A 177 34.80 6.08 35.67
C GLU A 177 33.69 5.77 34.65
N VAL A 178 34.04 5.64 33.37
CA VAL A 178 33.06 5.51 32.28
C VAL A 178 32.69 4.06 31.96
N GLU A 179 33.60 3.11 32.21
CA GLU A 179 33.37 1.67 31.97
C GLU A 179 32.13 1.10 32.69
N PRO A 180 31.87 1.38 33.99
CA PRO A 180 30.67 0.91 34.68
C PRO A 180 29.36 1.41 34.06
N ASN A 181 29.40 2.57 33.40
CA ASN A 181 28.26 3.20 32.73
C ASN A 181 28.06 2.67 31.30
N ARG A 182 28.78 1.62 30.89
CA ARG A 182 28.74 1.01 29.55
C ARG A 182 29.04 1.99 28.42
N ILE A 183 29.81 3.04 28.70
CA ILE A 183 30.32 3.97 27.69
C ILE A 183 31.53 3.31 27.02
N PHE A 184 31.57 3.30 25.69
CA PHE A 184 32.70 2.73 24.97
C PHE A 184 33.98 3.52 25.28
N PHE A 185 35.00 2.82 25.75
CA PHE A 185 36.31 3.39 26.05
C PHE A 185 37.39 2.41 25.58
N ARG A 186 38.34 2.92 24.78
CA ARG A 186 39.46 2.10 24.29
C ARG A 186 40.76 2.91 24.31
N PRO A 187 41.70 2.58 25.21
CA PRO A 187 43.07 3.09 25.11
C PRO A 187 43.67 2.77 23.74
N LEU A 188 44.29 3.76 23.12
CA LEU A 188 45.05 3.57 21.88
C LEU A 188 46.48 3.18 22.26
N ASP A 189 47.00 2.15 21.61
CA ASP A 189 48.36 1.66 21.82
C ASP A 189 49.38 2.57 21.14
N LEU A 190 49.48 3.80 21.66
CA LEU A 190 50.34 4.87 21.17
C LEU A 190 51.03 5.51 22.38
N ASP A 191 52.35 5.64 22.31
CA ASP A 191 53.16 6.26 23.36
C ASP A 191 53.12 7.81 23.34
N TYR A 192 52.07 8.39 22.74
CA TYR A 192 51.97 9.81 22.39
C TYR A 192 50.60 10.37 22.74
N ALA A 193 50.52 11.69 22.93
CA ALA A 193 49.28 12.45 23.10
C ALA A 193 49.16 13.54 22.01
N PHE A 194 48.93 13.12 20.76
CA PHE A 194 48.78 14.04 19.63
C PHE A 194 47.58 14.99 19.80
N HIS A 195 47.61 16.15 19.14
CA HIS A 195 46.53 17.16 19.19
C HIS A 195 46.25 17.68 20.60
N SER A 196 47.30 17.76 21.43
CA SER A 196 47.24 18.22 22.81
C SER A 196 48.39 19.15 23.15
N ARG A 197 48.34 19.71 24.37
CA ARG A 197 49.44 20.53 24.93
C ARG A 197 50.79 19.82 24.94
N CYS A 198 50.83 18.49 24.89
CA CYS A 198 52.09 17.74 24.83
C CYS A 198 52.89 18.05 23.55
N MET A 199 52.26 18.66 22.54
CA MET A 199 52.93 19.14 21.33
C MET A 199 53.54 20.55 21.47
N ASP A 200 53.16 21.34 22.48
CA ASP A 200 53.65 22.72 22.67
C ASP A 200 55.19 22.86 22.64
N PRO A 201 55.98 21.93 23.24
CA PRO A 201 57.44 22.04 23.23
C PRO A 201 58.10 21.93 21.86
N ILE A 202 57.39 21.42 20.85
CA ILE A 202 57.95 21.21 19.50
C ILE A 202 57.56 22.31 18.50
N ARG A 203 56.81 23.33 18.93
CA ARG A 203 56.28 24.40 18.09
C ARG A 203 57.36 25.15 17.29
N GLU A 204 58.29 25.80 17.98
CA GLU A 204 59.29 26.66 17.33
C GLU A 204 60.15 25.86 16.37
N GLN A 205 60.57 24.65 16.77
CA GLN A 205 61.34 23.77 15.89
C GLN A 205 60.58 23.42 14.60
N LEU A 206 59.28 23.13 14.69
CA LEU A 206 58.49 22.76 13.51
C LEU A 206 58.28 23.96 12.59
N LEU A 207 58.00 25.15 13.14
CA LEU A 207 57.83 26.38 12.37
C LEU A 207 59.11 26.72 11.60
N ASP A 208 60.26 26.73 12.28
CA ASP A 208 61.56 27.02 11.67
C ASP A 208 61.90 26.05 10.52
N ARG A 209 61.55 24.77 10.68
CA ARG A 209 61.85 23.73 9.69
C ARG A 209 60.92 23.78 8.47
N LEU A 210 59.74 24.40 8.60
CA LEU A 210 58.73 24.48 7.54
C LEU A 210 58.58 25.88 6.94
N ASP A 211 59.34 26.88 7.39
CA ASP A 211 59.29 28.28 6.91
C ASP A 211 59.44 28.41 5.38
N GLY A 212 60.21 27.51 4.76
CA GLY A 212 60.42 27.47 3.30
C GLY A 212 59.30 26.84 2.46
N LEU A 213 58.17 26.45 3.06
CA LEU A 213 57.05 25.91 2.30
C LEU A 213 56.45 26.96 1.35
N SER A 214 56.02 26.50 0.17
CA SER A 214 55.34 27.33 -0.83
C SER A 214 54.11 26.60 -1.35
N PRO A 215 53.05 26.48 -0.52
CA PRO A 215 51.80 25.83 -0.91
C PRO A 215 51.10 26.62 -2.02
N ARG A 216 50.34 25.91 -2.85
CA ARG A 216 49.62 26.49 -4.00
C ARG A 216 48.13 26.17 -3.91
N ASP A 217 47.33 26.80 -4.75
CA ASP A 217 45.95 26.38 -4.92
C ASP A 217 45.92 24.98 -5.58
N GLY A 218 45.14 24.08 -4.99
CA GLY A 218 45.02 22.70 -5.45
C GLY A 218 44.04 22.54 -6.62
N ARG A 219 44.18 21.46 -7.37
CA ARG A 219 43.22 21.05 -8.41
C ARG A 219 41.96 20.42 -7.82
N LEU A 220 42.03 19.91 -6.59
CA LEU A 220 40.93 19.30 -5.85
C LEU A 220 40.51 20.21 -4.70
N ARG A 221 39.22 20.18 -4.35
CA ARG A 221 38.74 20.87 -3.15
C ARG A 221 39.39 20.26 -1.91
N PHE A 222 40.07 21.08 -1.12
CA PHE A 222 40.70 20.63 0.12
C PHE A 222 39.83 21.00 1.32
N VAL A 223 39.31 19.99 2.01
CA VAL A 223 38.56 20.18 3.27
C VAL A 223 39.50 19.93 4.43
N SER A 224 39.74 20.95 5.23
CA SER A 224 40.63 20.86 6.38
C SER A 224 39.90 20.25 7.56
N THR A 225 40.52 19.27 8.19
CA THR A 225 40.11 18.74 9.50
C THR A 225 40.69 19.55 10.65
N VAL A 226 41.45 20.62 10.41
CA VAL A 226 41.80 21.59 11.45
C VAL A 226 40.64 22.54 11.69
N THR A 227 39.97 22.98 10.62
CA THR A 227 38.84 23.93 10.67
C THR A 227 37.47 23.25 10.55
N GLY A 228 37.42 22.05 9.97
CA GLY A 228 36.17 21.33 9.67
C GLY A 228 35.49 21.80 8.37
N THR A 229 36.13 22.69 7.60
CA THR A 229 35.55 23.32 6.40
C THR A 229 36.57 23.38 5.26
N THR A 230 36.10 23.74 4.06
CA THR A 230 36.97 24.02 2.91
C THR A 230 37.87 25.23 3.19
N ILE A 231 39.15 25.13 2.82
CA ILE A 231 40.13 26.22 2.89
C ILE A 231 40.93 26.33 1.58
N GLU A 232 41.59 27.47 1.36
CA GLU A 232 42.44 27.66 0.19
C GLU A 232 43.80 26.98 0.36
N GLY A 233 44.32 26.36 -0.70
CA GLY A 233 45.54 25.57 -0.65
C GLY A 233 46.79 26.37 -0.20
N ARG A 234 46.86 27.65 -0.57
CA ARG A 234 47.90 28.59 -0.12
C ARG A 234 47.97 28.78 1.40
N GLN A 235 46.92 28.41 2.15
CA GLN A 235 46.89 28.52 3.60
C GLN A 235 47.64 27.39 4.32
N LEU A 236 48.10 26.34 3.61
CA LEU A 236 48.79 25.18 4.20
C LEU A 236 50.28 25.45 4.49
N ASP A 237 50.58 26.60 5.10
CA ASP A 237 51.92 27.06 5.47
C ASP A 237 52.45 26.39 6.77
N ALA A 238 53.62 26.81 7.25
CA ALA A 238 54.20 26.30 8.48
C ALA A 238 53.26 26.44 9.71
N ALA A 239 52.50 27.54 9.79
CA ALA A 239 51.57 27.79 10.88
C ALA A 239 50.36 26.84 10.81
N TYR A 240 49.89 26.52 9.61
CA TYR A 240 48.86 25.50 9.40
C TYR A 240 49.33 24.12 9.87
N TRP A 241 50.55 23.71 9.51
CA TRP A 241 51.07 22.40 9.93
C TRP A 241 51.32 22.31 11.43
N TRP A 242 51.66 23.43 12.08
CA TRP A 242 51.65 23.53 13.55
C TRP A 242 50.23 23.33 14.11
N ASP A 243 49.25 24.03 13.56
CA ASP A 243 47.86 23.89 13.97
C ASP A 243 47.33 22.46 13.74
N ASN A 244 47.70 21.82 12.63
CA ASN A 244 47.31 20.43 12.34
C ASN A 244 47.83 19.44 13.40
N ILE A 245 49.04 19.62 13.94
CA ILE A 245 49.53 18.72 15.00
C ILE A 245 48.98 19.06 16.38
N ARG A 246 48.56 20.31 16.61
CA ARG A 246 48.22 20.84 17.93
C ARG A 246 46.72 20.91 18.21
N LYS A 247 45.91 21.32 17.23
CA LYS A 247 44.46 21.48 17.36
C LYS A 247 43.73 20.15 17.17
N PRO A 248 42.51 20.01 17.71
CA PRO A 248 41.70 18.80 17.52
C PRO A 248 41.31 18.58 16.06
N VAL A 249 41.32 17.32 15.63
CA VAL A 249 40.87 16.89 14.30
C VAL A 249 39.34 16.95 14.22
N GLN A 250 38.81 17.89 13.46
CA GLN A 250 37.40 18.09 13.13
C GLN A 250 36.97 17.18 11.96
N PHE A 251 37.06 15.87 12.14
CA PHE A 251 36.73 14.90 11.08
C PHE A 251 35.23 14.86 10.79
N ALA A 252 34.37 14.74 11.80
CA ALA A 252 32.92 14.71 11.58
C ALA A 252 32.38 16.01 10.95
N PRO A 253 32.81 17.22 11.37
CA PRO A 253 32.46 18.45 10.67
C PRO A 253 32.93 18.48 9.20
N ALA A 254 34.13 17.99 8.90
CA ALA A 254 34.63 17.93 7.51
C ALA A 254 33.77 17.01 6.62
N VAL A 255 33.35 15.85 7.14
CA VAL A 255 32.42 14.95 6.45
C VAL A 255 31.07 15.62 6.23
N ALA A 256 30.52 16.27 7.25
CA ALA A 256 29.24 16.98 7.15
C ALA A 256 29.28 18.14 6.14
N SER A 257 30.41 18.87 6.05
CA SER A 257 30.62 19.91 5.04
C SER A 257 30.51 19.32 3.63
N LEU A 258 31.22 18.21 3.36
CA LEU A 258 31.18 17.54 2.06
C LEU A 258 29.79 16.99 1.74
N GLU A 259 29.12 16.37 2.70
CA GLU A 259 27.77 15.84 2.49
C GLU A 259 26.76 16.95 2.16
N SER A 260 26.84 18.10 2.84
CA SER A 260 25.98 19.26 2.56
C SER A 260 26.15 19.82 1.15
N GLU A 261 27.28 19.51 0.51
CA GLU A 261 27.62 19.88 -0.87
C GLU A 261 27.30 18.77 -1.89
N GLY A 262 26.67 17.66 -1.45
CA GLY A 262 26.20 16.58 -2.32
C GLY A 262 27.19 15.44 -2.53
N PHE A 263 28.27 15.36 -1.75
CA PHE A 263 29.20 14.23 -1.82
C PHE A 263 28.62 12.99 -1.12
N ASP A 264 28.54 11.88 -1.85
CA ASP A 264 27.91 10.64 -1.42
C ASP A 264 28.84 9.41 -1.50
N VAL A 265 30.04 9.52 -2.10
CA VAL A 265 31.05 8.45 -2.13
C VAL A 265 32.34 8.93 -1.49
N PHE A 266 32.76 8.24 -0.42
CA PHE A 266 33.98 8.49 0.33
C PHE A 266 34.94 7.31 0.21
N LEU A 267 36.11 7.51 -0.42
CA LEU A 267 37.12 6.48 -0.62
C LEU A 267 38.26 6.66 0.40
N GLU A 268 38.34 5.76 1.38
CA GLU A 268 39.38 5.77 2.42
C GLU A 268 40.71 5.22 1.89
N ILE A 269 41.67 6.11 1.68
CA ILE A 269 43.03 5.85 1.23
C ILE A 269 43.93 5.51 2.42
N GLY A 270 44.35 4.25 2.50
CA GLY A 270 45.28 3.81 3.53
C GLY A 270 45.58 2.31 3.53
N PRO A 271 46.56 1.88 4.33
CA PRO A 271 46.92 0.46 4.51
C PRO A 271 45.91 -0.33 5.35
N HIS A 272 45.00 0.34 6.05
CA HIS A 272 43.91 -0.27 6.82
C HIS A 272 42.79 0.73 7.07
N SER A 273 41.55 0.26 6.95
CA SER A 273 40.33 1.04 7.17
C SER A 273 40.05 1.33 8.65
N ILE A 274 40.51 2.49 9.15
CA ILE A 274 40.24 2.95 10.51
C ILE A 274 39.16 4.03 10.57
N LEU A 275 38.89 4.70 9.45
CA LEU A 275 37.90 5.77 9.32
C LEU A 275 36.54 5.26 8.86
N ASP A 276 36.49 4.10 8.22
CA ASP A 276 35.28 3.49 7.66
C ASP A 276 34.08 3.48 8.62
N ARG A 277 34.31 3.12 9.89
CA ARG A 277 33.26 3.16 10.92
C ARG A 277 32.76 4.58 11.16
N TYR A 278 33.67 5.53 11.31
CA TYR A 278 33.33 6.93 11.57
C TYR A 278 32.60 7.57 10.40
N LEU A 279 33.04 7.30 9.16
CA LEU A 279 32.37 7.74 7.94
C LEU A 279 30.93 7.22 7.91
N ARG A 280 30.70 5.91 8.13
CA ARG A 280 29.34 5.33 8.18
C ARG A 280 28.48 5.96 9.28
N GLU A 281 29.05 6.24 10.46
CA GLU A 281 28.32 6.90 11.55
C GLU A 281 27.94 8.35 11.20
N CYS A 282 28.83 9.11 10.55
CA CYS A 282 28.54 10.47 10.06
C CYS A 282 27.43 10.46 8.99
N LEU A 283 27.58 9.63 7.96
CA LEU A 283 26.63 9.51 6.85
C LEU A 283 25.23 9.10 7.33
N LYS A 284 25.17 8.17 8.29
CA LYS A 284 23.90 7.77 8.91
C LYS A 284 23.25 8.91 9.69
N ALA A 285 24.03 9.72 10.40
CA ALA A 285 23.50 10.79 11.26
C ALA A 285 22.89 11.95 10.45
N ALA A 286 23.38 12.19 9.25
CA ALA A 286 22.85 13.22 8.36
C ALA A 286 21.68 12.74 7.47
N GLY A 287 21.31 11.45 7.56
CA GLY A 287 20.17 10.88 6.83
C GLY A 287 20.46 10.62 5.34
N GLY A 288 21.71 10.78 4.90
CA GLY A 288 22.16 10.52 3.54
C GLY A 288 22.28 9.04 3.20
N GLN A 289 22.29 8.72 1.90
CA GLN A 289 22.54 7.38 1.34
C GLN A 289 24.03 7.16 0.96
N GLY A 290 24.93 8.03 1.45
CA GLY A 290 26.33 7.98 1.07
C GLY A 290 27.02 6.69 1.54
N ILE A 291 28.11 6.35 0.88
CA ILE A 291 28.87 5.11 1.11
C ILE A 291 30.33 5.40 1.43
N SER A 292 30.90 4.52 2.26
CA SER A 292 32.33 4.48 2.59
C SER A 292 32.97 3.23 1.99
N ILE A 293 34.02 3.44 1.18
CA ILE A 293 34.78 2.40 0.49
C ILE A 293 36.23 2.46 1.00
N PRO A 294 36.74 1.42 1.67
CA PRO A 294 38.16 1.37 2.02
C PRO A 294 39.02 0.82 0.88
N THR A 295 40.23 1.35 0.70
CA THR A 295 41.20 0.81 -0.27
C THR A 295 41.79 -0.52 0.18
N LEU A 296 42.23 -0.61 1.44
CA LEU A 296 42.88 -1.80 1.98
C LEU A 296 42.39 -2.13 3.39
N ARG A 297 42.56 -3.40 3.76
CA ARG A 297 42.34 -3.91 5.11
C ARG A 297 43.53 -4.77 5.52
N ARG A 298 43.85 -4.68 6.81
CA ARG A 298 44.96 -5.42 7.42
C ARG A 298 44.77 -6.92 7.21
N HIS A 299 45.83 -7.59 6.78
CA HIS A 299 45.87 -9.05 6.55
C HIS A 299 44.99 -9.57 5.39
N GLU A 300 44.47 -8.68 4.53
CA GLU A 300 43.86 -9.08 3.25
C GLU A 300 44.90 -8.99 2.10
N PRO A 301 44.73 -9.76 1.01
CA PRO A 301 45.57 -9.61 -0.19
C PRO A 301 45.44 -8.20 -0.77
N GLU A 302 46.50 -7.40 -0.67
CA GLU A 302 46.42 -5.95 -0.87
C GLU A 302 46.12 -5.57 -2.33
N ARG A 303 46.70 -6.29 -3.30
CA ARG A 303 46.47 -6.02 -4.72
C ARG A 303 45.03 -6.31 -5.15
N ASP A 304 44.45 -7.40 -4.62
CA ASP A 304 43.05 -7.74 -4.92
C ASP A 304 42.08 -6.81 -4.19
N ALA A 305 42.40 -6.41 -2.95
CA ALA A 305 41.62 -5.43 -2.20
C ALA A 305 41.59 -4.06 -2.91
N LEU A 306 42.73 -3.59 -3.45
CA LEU A 306 42.81 -2.33 -4.19
C LEU A 306 41.97 -2.37 -5.48
N ARG A 307 42.05 -3.46 -6.25
CA ARG A 307 41.19 -3.67 -7.44
C ARG A 307 39.71 -3.78 -7.08
N LEU A 308 39.39 -4.40 -5.95
CA LEU A 308 38.02 -4.48 -5.46
C LEU A 308 37.49 -3.11 -5.04
N ALA A 309 38.34 -2.25 -4.45
CA ALA A 309 37.97 -0.86 -4.13
C ALA A 309 37.62 -0.07 -5.40
N LEU A 310 38.40 -0.23 -6.47
CA LEU A 310 38.09 0.32 -7.80
C LEU A 310 36.74 -0.18 -8.34
N GLY A 311 36.49 -1.50 -8.29
CA GLY A 311 35.21 -2.09 -8.68
C GLY A 311 34.02 -1.64 -7.82
N ARG A 312 34.24 -1.37 -6.53
CA ARG A 312 33.22 -0.78 -5.65
C ARG A 312 32.92 0.67 -5.98
N CYS A 313 33.92 1.45 -6.38
CA CYS A 313 33.70 2.81 -6.88
C CYS A 313 32.84 2.77 -8.15
N TYR A 314 33.16 1.88 -9.09
CA TYR A 314 32.33 1.67 -10.30
C TYR A 314 30.88 1.30 -9.95
N ALA A 315 30.69 0.33 -9.06
CA ALA A 315 29.36 -0.11 -8.63
C ALA A 315 28.57 0.98 -7.87
N ALA A 316 29.27 1.94 -7.28
CA ALA A 316 28.68 3.11 -6.63
C ALA A 316 28.29 4.22 -7.61
N GLY A 317 28.55 4.06 -8.91
CA GLY A 317 28.25 5.07 -9.92
C GLY A 317 29.35 6.14 -10.09
N VAL A 318 30.54 5.93 -9.52
CA VAL A 318 31.70 6.78 -9.81
C VAL A 318 32.08 6.60 -11.28
N ALA A 319 32.21 7.71 -12.00
CA ALA A 319 32.76 7.70 -13.36
C ALA A 319 34.23 7.28 -13.30
N ILE A 320 34.58 6.24 -14.06
CA ILE A 320 35.96 5.78 -14.20
C ILE A 320 36.36 6.00 -15.66
N ASP A 321 37.51 6.64 -15.87
CA ASP A 321 38.08 6.80 -17.20
C ASP A 321 38.39 5.42 -17.82
N SER A 322 37.61 5.07 -18.84
CA SER A 322 37.74 3.79 -19.54
C SER A 322 39.06 3.68 -20.30
N ASP A 323 39.60 4.80 -20.79
CA ASP A 323 40.84 4.82 -21.56
C ASP A 323 42.06 4.58 -20.65
N ALA A 324 41.96 4.98 -19.37
CA ALA A 324 42.96 4.70 -18.33
C ALA A 324 42.92 3.23 -17.87
N LEU A 325 41.73 2.62 -17.80
CA LEU A 325 41.57 1.19 -17.47
C LEU A 325 42.07 0.27 -18.59
N ASP A 326 41.92 0.69 -19.84
CA ASP A 326 42.27 -0.10 -21.03
C ASP A 326 43.02 0.77 -22.06
N PRO A 327 44.35 0.93 -21.90
CA PRO A 327 45.17 1.68 -22.85
C PRO A 327 45.36 0.92 -24.17
N GLY A 328 44.31 0.90 -25.00
CA GLY A 328 44.38 0.99 -26.46
C GLY A 328 44.86 -0.22 -27.29
N ASP A 329 45.20 -1.37 -26.71
CA ASP A 329 45.64 -2.56 -27.47
C ASP A 329 45.01 -3.89 -26.98
N CYS A 330 43.93 -3.85 -26.19
CA CYS A 330 43.28 -5.05 -25.69
C CYS A 330 42.25 -5.65 -26.68
N ALA A 331 42.33 -6.97 -26.87
CA ALA A 331 41.31 -7.71 -27.59
C ALA A 331 40.06 -7.88 -26.71
N PHE A 332 38.98 -7.16 -27.02
CA PHE A 332 37.69 -7.35 -26.34
C PHE A 332 37.15 -8.76 -26.58
N VAL A 333 36.91 -9.49 -25.49
CA VAL A 333 36.25 -10.81 -25.54
C VAL A 333 34.76 -10.61 -25.22
N PRO A 334 33.83 -11.11 -26.05
CA PRO A 334 32.41 -11.04 -25.74
C PRO A 334 32.10 -11.89 -24.49
N LEU A 335 31.69 -11.23 -23.41
CA LEU A 335 31.10 -11.90 -22.26
C LEU A 335 29.62 -12.21 -22.53
N PRO A 336 29.02 -13.18 -21.81
CA PRO A 336 27.57 -13.36 -21.84
C PRO A 336 26.86 -12.02 -21.62
N ALA A 337 25.89 -11.70 -22.47
CA ALA A 337 25.11 -10.47 -22.34
C ALA A 337 24.36 -10.43 -21.00
N TYR A 338 23.91 -9.23 -20.61
CA TYR A 338 23.09 -9.01 -19.41
C TYR A 338 22.03 -10.12 -19.29
N PRO A 339 22.03 -10.89 -18.19
CA PRO A 339 21.06 -11.95 -17.98
C PRO A 339 19.74 -11.26 -17.64
N TRP A 340 19.01 -10.84 -18.68
CA TRP A 340 17.69 -10.25 -18.53
C TRP A 340 16.90 -11.09 -17.53
N GLN A 341 16.26 -10.42 -16.56
CA GLN A 341 15.23 -11.03 -15.74
C GLN A 341 14.14 -11.49 -16.71
N ARG A 342 14.22 -12.75 -17.15
CA ARG A 342 13.36 -13.33 -18.19
C ARG A 342 11.98 -13.63 -17.61
N GLU A 343 11.31 -12.58 -17.17
CA GLU A 343 9.89 -12.61 -16.91
C GLU A 343 9.16 -12.58 -18.24
N ARG A 344 8.16 -13.43 -18.40
CA ARG A 344 7.43 -13.60 -19.65
C ARG A 344 6.43 -12.44 -19.81
N TYR A 345 6.93 -11.29 -20.25
CA TYR A 345 6.11 -10.18 -20.72
C TYR A 345 5.81 -10.36 -22.21
N TRP A 346 5.02 -11.39 -22.51
CA TRP A 346 4.49 -11.65 -23.84
C TRP A 346 2.98 -11.48 -23.79
N PHE A 347 2.39 -10.84 -24.79
CA PHE A 347 1.02 -11.22 -25.15
C PHE A 347 1.11 -12.69 -25.57
N SER A 348 0.67 -13.58 -24.69
CA SER A 348 0.78 -15.02 -24.90
C SER A 348 0.04 -15.39 -26.19
N GLU A 349 0.78 -15.68 -27.27
CA GLU A 349 0.22 -16.35 -28.46
C GLU A 349 -0.27 -17.78 -28.14
N ASP A 350 0.03 -18.28 -26.93
CA ASP A 350 -0.53 -19.49 -26.36
C ASP A 350 -1.93 -19.28 -25.71
N GLU A 351 -2.51 -18.06 -25.74
CA GLU A 351 -3.98 -17.89 -25.87
C GLU A 351 -4.37 -18.21 -27.34
N GLY A 352 -4.06 -19.44 -27.76
CA GLY A 352 -4.13 -19.93 -29.13
C GLY A 352 -5.56 -20.04 -29.66
N GLU A 353 -6.21 -18.92 -29.95
CA GLU A 353 -7.21 -18.80 -31.01
C GLU A 353 -7.56 -17.35 -31.42
N VAL A 354 -7.13 -16.32 -30.68
CA VAL A 354 -7.56 -14.92 -30.93
C VAL A 354 -6.44 -14.01 -31.47
N GLY A 355 -5.18 -14.43 -31.38
CA GLY A 355 -4.01 -13.72 -31.93
C GLY A 355 -3.78 -13.85 -33.44
N ALA A 356 -4.67 -14.51 -34.19
CA ALA A 356 -4.57 -14.54 -35.66
C ALA A 356 -5.10 -13.23 -36.27
N SER A 357 -4.29 -12.17 -36.14
CA SER A 357 -4.37 -10.90 -36.85
C SER A 357 -5.66 -10.07 -36.66
N LEU A 358 -5.50 -8.83 -36.21
CA LEU A 358 -6.47 -7.75 -36.38
C LEU A 358 -7.02 -7.63 -37.82
N SER A 359 -6.36 -8.24 -38.82
CA SER A 359 -6.78 -8.31 -40.21
C SER A 359 -7.96 -9.27 -40.52
N LYS A 360 -8.66 -9.86 -39.53
CA LYS A 360 -9.81 -10.79 -39.78
C LYS A 360 -11.09 -10.54 -38.98
N ARG A 361 -11.24 -9.44 -38.21
CA ARG A 361 -12.55 -9.04 -37.64
C ARG A 361 -13.45 -8.53 -38.78
N LYS A 362 -14.63 -9.14 -38.97
CA LYS A 362 -15.61 -8.67 -39.99
C LYS A 362 -16.74 -7.81 -39.43
N HIS A 363 -17.05 -7.90 -38.13
CA HIS A 363 -18.11 -7.11 -37.50
C HIS A 363 -17.72 -6.75 -36.05
N PRO A 364 -17.91 -5.49 -35.59
CA PRO A 364 -17.43 -5.02 -34.29
C PRO A 364 -17.95 -5.82 -33.09
N LEU A 365 -19.20 -6.30 -33.14
CA LEU A 365 -19.83 -7.04 -32.04
C LEU A 365 -19.68 -8.56 -32.14
N LEU A 366 -19.62 -9.14 -33.35
CA LEU A 366 -19.55 -10.59 -33.51
C LEU A 366 -18.11 -11.12 -33.43
N GLY A 367 -17.12 -10.30 -33.78
CA GLY A 367 -15.72 -10.72 -33.76
C GLY A 367 -15.40 -11.78 -34.81
N LYS A 368 -14.76 -12.88 -34.39
CA LYS A 368 -14.25 -13.93 -35.28
C LYS A 368 -15.26 -15.06 -35.43
N ARG A 369 -15.58 -15.43 -36.68
CA ARG A 369 -16.33 -16.64 -37.00
C ARG A 369 -15.43 -17.87 -36.87
N LEU A 370 -15.85 -18.88 -36.13
CA LEU A 370 -15.15 -20.17 -36.01
C LEU A 370 -15.45 -21.05 -37.23
N ALA A 371 -14.53 -21.95 -37.55
CA ALA A 371 -14.67 -22.90 -38.66
C ALA A 371 -15.52 -24.12 -38.25
N THR A 372 -16.78 -23.89 -37.89
CA THR A 372 -17.75 -24.91 -37.46
C THR A 372 -18.87 -25.07 -38.50
N THR A 373 -19.61 -26.18 -38.45
CA THR A 373 -20.81 -26.41 -39.28
C THR A 373 -21.92 -25.42 -38.95
N ASP A 374 -22.13 -25.15 -37.66
CA ASP A 374 -22.96 -24.04 -37.18
C ASP A 374 -22.23 -22.70 -37.33
N GLY A 375 -22.98 -21.60 -37.49
CA GLY A 375 -22.41 -20.26 -37.44
C GLY A 375 -22.07 -19.88 -36.01
N ILE A 376 -20.83 -20.14 -35.56
CA ILE A 376 -20.36 -19.72 -34.23
C ILE A 376 -19.40 -18.55 -34.38
N TRP A 377 -19.60 -17.52 -33.57
CA TRP A 377 -18.74 -16.36 -33.46
C TRP A 377 -18.32 -16.14 -32.02
N LYS A 378 -17.07 -15.69 -31.82
CA LYS A 378 -16.55 -15.28 -30.52
C LYS A 378 -15.92 -13.90 -30.59
N ASN A 379 -16.18 -13.10 -29.56
CA ASN A 379 -15.60 -11.77 -29.41
C ASN A 379 -15.38 -11.41 -27.95
N ARG A 380 -14.36 -10.61 -27.66
CA ARG A 380 -14.24 -9.91 -26.37
C ARG A 380 -14.68 -8.46 -26.63
N LEU A 381 -15.72 -8.01 -25.93
CA LEU A 381 -16.20 -6.65 -26.08
C LEU A 381 -15.26 -5.72 -25.30
N ASP A 382 -14.51 -4.90 -26.02
CA ASP A 382 -13.56 -3.95 -25.44
C ASP A 382 -14.19 -2.54 -25.44
N PRO A 383 -14.50 -1.95 -24.27
CA PRO A 383 -15.02 -0.59 -24.20
C PRO A 383 -14.10 0.47 -24.81
N ALA A 384 -12.78 0.22 -24.87
CA ALA A 384 -11.84 1.13 -25.51
C ALA A 384 -11.94 1.12 -27.05
N LEU A 385 -12.34 -0.01 -27.64
CA LEU A 385 -12.57 -0.13 -29.09
C LEU A 385 -14.02 0.19 -29.48
N LEU A 386 -14.97 -0.10 -28.60
CA LEU A 386 -16.40 0.19 -28.78
C LEU A 386 -16.76 1.41 -27.93
N SER A 387 -16.21 2.57 -28.29
CA SER A 387 -16.26 3.79 -27.47
C SER A 387 -17.68 4.23 -27.07
N TRP A 388 -18.69 3.92 -27.89
CA TRP A 388 -20.09 4.19 -27.60
C TRP A 388 -20.65 3.39 -26.42
N LEU A 389 -20.06 2.26 -26.01
CA LEU A 389 -20.56 1.47 -24.88
C LEU A 389 -20.56 2.26 -23.57
N ALA A 390 -19.58 3.15 -23.39
CA ALA A 390 -19.48 3.98 -22.18
C ALA A 390 -20.65 4.96 -22.02
N ASP A 391 -21.37 5.24 -23.10
CA ASP A 391 -22.50 6.17 -23.12
C ASP A 391 -23.85 5.49 -22.83
N HIS A 392 -23.88 4.16 -22.63
CA HIS A 392 -25.09 3.41 -22.25
C HIS A 392 -25.03 2.97 -20.78
N VAL A 393 -25.36 3.90 -19.89
CA VAL A 393 -25.34 3.71 -18.44
C VAL A 393 -26.75 3.58 -17.88
N VAL A 394 -27.01 2.48 -17.18
CA VAL A 394 -28.30 2.17 -16.55
C VAL A 394 -28.07 2.02 -15.05
N GLN A 395 -28.62 2.93 -14.23
CA GLN A 395 -28.40 2.98 -12.78
C GLN A 395 -26.90 2.87 -12.41
N ASP A 396 -26.11 3.80 -12.96
CA ASP A 396 -24.65 3.94 -12.76
C ASP A 396 -23.78 2.80 -13.34
N SER A 397 -24.37 1.72 -13.85
CA SER A 397 -23.65 0.60 -14.47
C SER A 397 -23.60 0.70 -16.00
N MET A 398 -22.43 0.43 -16.59
CA MET A 398 -22.32 0.25 -18.05
C MET A 398 -22.99 -1.07 -18.44
N VAL A 399 -24.05 -0.98 -19.25
CA VAL A 399 -24.84 -2.15 -19.68
C VAL A 399 -24.80 -2.25 -21.19
N LEU A 400 -24.56 -3.43 -21.74
CA LEU A 400 -24.70 -3.64 -23.18
C LEU A 400 -26.18 -3.47 -23.58
N PRO A 401 -26.52 -2.54 -24.50
CA PRO A 401 -27.92 -2.25 -24.82
C PRO A 401 -28.62 -3.44 -25.46
N GLY A 402 -29.93 -3.56 -25.23
CA GLY A 402 -30.75 -4.62 -25.81
C GLY A 402 -30.68 -4.68 -27.34
N THR A 403 -30.50 -3.52 -27.97
CA THR A 403 -30.35 -3.35 -29.42
C THR A 403 -29.05 -3.91 -29.97
N ALA A 404 -27.99 -4.03 -29.16
CA ALA A 404 -26.76 -4.70 -29.58
C ALA A 404 -26.97 -6.20 -29.78
N TYR A 405 -27.85 -6.83 -28.99
CA TYR A 405 -28.21 -8.23 -29.18
C TYR A 405 -29.01 -8.45 -30.47
N ILE A 406 -29.91 -7.51 -30.80
CA ILE A 406 -30.68 -7.51 -32.05
C ILE A 406 -29.72 -7.38 -33.24
N GLU A 407 -28.77 -6.44 -33.18
CA GLU A 407 -27.76 -6.26 -34.20
C GLU A 407 -26.87 -7.50 -34.38
N MET A 408 -26.45 -8.16 -33.29
CA MET A 408 -25.73 -9.43 -33.38
C MET A 408 -26.54 -10.51 -34.10
N ALA A 409 -27.85 -10.61 -33.84
CA ALA A 409 -28.73 -11.57 -34.51
C ALA A 409 -28.91 -11.27 -36.01
N ILE A 410 -29.14 -10.00 -36.36
CA ILE A 410 -29.23 -9.54 -37.76
C ILE A 410 -27.93 -9.84 -38.49
N SER A 411 -26.79 -9.40 -37.94
CA SER A 411 -25.48 -9.59 -38.55
C SER A 411 -25.06 -11.06 -38.66
N ALA A 412 -25.48 -11.92 -37.73
CA ALA A 412 -25.24 -13.36 -37.82
C ALA A 412 -25.96 -13.97 -39.04
N VAL A 413 -27.22 -13.61 -39.27
CA VAL A 413 -28.00 -14.07 -40.44
C VAL A 413 -27.43 -13.51 -41.74
N LEU A 414 -27.14 -12.21 -41.79
CA LEU A 414 -26.61 -11.51 -42.96
C LEU A 414 -25.12 -11.77 -43.23
N SER A 415 -24.47 -12.64 -42.45
CA SER A 415 -23.13 -13.15 -42.76
C SER A 415 -23.13 -14.08 -43.98
N SER A 416 -24.31 -14.63 -44.34
CA SER A 416 -24.52 -15.41 -45.56
C SER A 416 -24.80 -14.47 -46.76
N PRO A 417 -24.04 -14.56 -47.88
CA PRO A 417 -24.17 -13.65 -49.01
C PRO A 417 -25.53 -13.63 -49.72
N ALA A 418 -26.38 -14.63 -49.49
CA ALA A 418 -27.68 -14.78 -50.15
C ALA A 418 -28.84 -14.04 -49.44
N CYS A 419 -28.57 -13.36 -48.31
CA CYS A 419 -29.60 -12.77 -47.46
C CYS A 419 -29.58 -11.25 -47.56
N ASN A 420 -30.72 -10.64 -47.88
CA ASN A 420 -30.87 -9.18 -47.99
C ASN A 420 -31.73 -8.58 -46.86
N GLY A 421 -32.18 -9.40 -45.91
CA GLY A 421 -33.00 -9.00 -44.77
C GLY A 421 -33.10 -10.14 -43.75
N THR A 422 -33.63 -9.84 -42.57
CA THR A 422 -33.71 -10.79 -41.45
C THR A 422 -35.06 -10.70 -40.78
N GLU A 423 -35.62 -11.86 -40.41
CA GLU A 423 -36.73 -11.97 -39.48
C GLU A 423 -36.26 -12.67 -38.20
N ILE A 424 -36.53 -12.08 -37.05
CA ILE A 424 -36.23 -12.62 -35.72
C ILE A 424 -37.55 -12.85 -35.00
N GLU A 425 -37.81 -14.06 -34.56
CA GLU A 425 -39.02 -14.45 -33.82
C GLU A 425 -38.66 -14.83 -32.39
N GLY A 426 -39.53 -14.45 -31.44
CA GLY A 426 -39.42 -14.86 -30.04
C GLY A 426 -38.10 -14.43 -29.39
N PHE A 427 -37.63 -13.21 -29.70
CA PHE A 427 -36.41 -12.66 -29.13
C PHE A 427 -36.58 -12.44 -27.62
N GLU A 428 -35.69 -12.99 -26.81
CA GLU A 428 -35.75 -12.89 -25.35
C GLU A 428 -34.34 -12.67 -24.76
N ILE A 429 -34.22 -11.63 -23.92
CA ILE A 429 -33.03 -11.35 -23.11
C ILE A 429 -33.28 -11.93 -21.73
N ARG A 430 -32.54 -12.99 -21.39
CA ARG A 430 -32.63 -13.69 -20.10
C ARG A 430 -31.91 -12.94 -18.98
N ARG A 431 -30.81 -12.27 -19.33
CA ARG A 431 -30.01 -11.46 -18.40
C ARG A 431 -29.25 -10.37 -19.16
N PRO A 432 -29.07 -9.17 -18.59
CA PRO A 432 -28.21 -8.14 -19.17
C PRO A 432 -26.73 -8.52 -19.04
N ILE A 433 -25.90 -8.01 -19.96
CA ILE A 433 -24.44 -8.05 -19.83
C ILE A 433 -24.01 -6.73 -19.20
N LEU A 434 -23.46 -6.81 -17.98
CA LEU A 434 -22.84 -5.70 -17.28
C LEU A 434 -21.34 -5.66 -17.63
N ILE A 435 -20.81 -4.46 -17.83
CA ILE A 435 -19.41 -4.25 -18.17
C ILE A 435 -18.75 -3.50 -17.01
N GLY A 436 -17.98 -4.23 -16.20
CA GLY A 436 -17.21 -3.64 -15.10
C GLY A 436 -16.03 -2.80 -15.60
N ALA A 437 -15.46 -1.96 -14.72
CA ALA A 437 -14.30 -1.15 -15.04
C ALA A 437 -13.11 -2.04 -15.47
N GLY A 438 -12.61 -1.85 -16.69
CA GLY A 438 -11.55 -2.66 -17.29
C GLY A 438 -11.95 -4.08 -17.72
N ALA A 439 -13.23 -4.46 -17.53
CA ALA A 439 -13.72 -5.77 -17.93
C ALA A 439 -13.93 -5.83 -19.45
N MET A 440 -13.56 -6.98 -20.03
CA MET A 440 -13.76 -7.28 -21.45
C MET A 440 -14.60 -8.55 -21.60
N PRO A 441 -15.94 -8.48 -21.48
CA PRO A 441 -16.77 -9.67 -21.45
C PRO A 441 -16.63 -10.47 -22.74
N LEU A 442 -16.43 -11.78 -22.59
CA LEU A 442 -16.44 -12.72 -23.70
C LEU A 442 -17.89 -12.96 -24.13
N VAL A 443 -18.16 -12.82 -25.42
CA VAL A 443 -19.44 -13.16 -26.04
C VAL A 443 -19.25 -14.29 -27.05
N GLU A 444 -20.15 -15.28 -26.99
CA GLU A 444 -20.27 -16.35 -27.97
C GLU A 444 -21.67 -16.29 -28.59
N VAL A 445 -21.71 -16.12 -29.90
CA VAL A 445 -22.95 -16.13 -30.69
C VAL A 445 -22.98 -17.42 -31.49
N ALA A 446 -24.07 -18.16 -31.40
CA ALA A 446 -24.32 -19.36 -32.20
C ALA A 446 -25.63 -19.19 -32.99
N LEU A 447 -25.58 -19.46 -34.29
CA LEU A 447 -26.73 -19.52 -35.19
C LEU A 447 -26.75 -20.89 -35.88
N SER A 448 -27.79 -21.68 -35.62
CA SER A 448 -27.99 -22.96 -36.28
C SER A 448 -28.48 -22.77 -37.71
N SER A 449 -27.84 -23.47 -38.65
CA SER A 449 -28.27 -23.46 -40.06
C SER A 449 -29.52 -24.31 -40.34
N GLU A 450 -29.91 -25.20 -39.43
CA GLU A 450 -31.05 -26.12 -39.63
C GLU A 450 -32.40 -25.47 -39.33
N ASP A 451 -32.51 -24.77 -38.20
CA ASP A 451 -33.78 -24.26 -37.68
C ASP A 451 -33.79 -22.73 -37.46
N GLY A 452 -32.63 -22.07 -37.61
CA GLY A 452 -32.46 -20.64 -37.35
C GLY A 452 -32.32 -20.29 -35.86
N THR A 453 -32.07 -21.26 -34.98
CA THR A 453 -31.92 -20.98 -33.55
C THR A 453 -30.69 -20.09 -33.30
N PHE A 454 -30.94 -18.91 -32.73
CA PHE A 454 -29.92 -17.95 -32.29
C PHE A 454 -29.73 -18.04 -30.77
N ARG A 455 -28.47 -18.14 -30.33
CA ARG A 455 -28.11 -18.10 -28.91
C ARG A 455 -26.90 -17.20 -28.71
N LEU A 456 -27.03 -16.26 -27.77
CA LEU A 456 -25.91 -15.47 -27.24
C LEU A 456 -25.58 -15.97 -25.84
N ARG A 457 -24.30 -16.21 -25.59
CA ARG A 457 -23.74 -16.55 -24.27
C ARG A 457 -22.65 -15.55 -23.90
N SER A 458 -22.48 -15.30 -22.61
CA SER A 458 -21.43 -14.41 -22.12
C SER A 458 -21.01 -14.75 -20.69
N GLY A 459 -19.76 -14.49 -20.32
CA GLY A 459 -19.22 -14.79 -19.00
C GLY A 459 -17.78 -14.29 -18.88
N ASP A 460 -17.20 -14.49 -17.70
CA ASP A 460 -15.79 -14.25 -17.47
C ASP A 460 -14.93 -15.37 -18.09
N THR A 461 -13.69 -15.03 -18.42
CA THR A 461 -12.67 -15.89 -19.04
C THR A 461 -12.33 -17.15 -18.23
N SER A 462 -12.62 -17.17 -16.92
CA SER A 462 -12.40 -18.32 -16.04
C SER A 462 -13.49 -19.41 -16.12
N ALA A 463 -14.64 -19.11 -16.75
CA ALA A 463 -15.77 -20.02 -16.77
C ALA A 463 -15.63 -21.13 -17.83
N THR A 464 -15.70 -22.40 -17.40
CA THR A 464 -15.68 -23.58 -18.28
C THR A 464 -16.92 -23.69 -19.18
N THR A 465 -18.02 -23.02 -18.85
CA THR A 465 -19.22 -22.90 -19.69
C THR A 465 -19.81 -21.50 -19.59
N LEU A 466 -20.13 -20.89 -20.75
CA LEU A 466 -20.73 -19.55 -20.80
C LEU A 466 -22.26 -19.66 -20.65
N PRO A 467 -22.90 -19.00 -19.68
CA PRO A 467 -24.35 -19.06 -19.53
C PRO A 467 -25.09 -18.28 -20.65
N PRO A 468 -26.32 -18.70 -21.02
CA PRO A 468 -27.11 -17.98 -22.03
C PRO A 468 -27.51 -16.58 -21.54
N VAL A 469 -27.47 -15.63 -22.46
CA VAL A 469 -27.82 -14.21 -22.27
C VAL A 469 -29.07 -13.87 -23.07
N ALA A 470 -29.09 -14.23 -24.35
CA ALA A 470 -30.25 -13.99 -25.22
C ALA A 470 -30.51 -15.20 -26.13
N VAL A 471 -31.77 -15.42 -26.47
CA VAL A 471 -32.23 -16.48 -27.37
C VAL A 471 -33.28 -15.95 -28.33
N ALA A 472 -33.30 -16.48 -29.55
CA ALA A 472 -34.31 -16.17 -30.56
C ALA A 472 -34.31 -17.24 -31.66
N ARG A 473 -35.26 -17.14 -32.59
CA ARG A 473 -35.14 -17.75 -33.91
C ARG A 473 -34.88 -16.66 -34.94
N ALA A 474 -33.72 -16.66 -35.58
CA ALA A 474 -33.32 -15.66 -36.57
C ALA A 474 -33.09 -16.32 -37.93
N VAL A 475 -33.86 -15.89 -38.94
CA VAL A 475 -33.85 -16.47 -40.28
C VAL A 475 -33.78 -15.39 -41.36
N PRO A 476 -33.29 -15.71 -42.57
CA PRO A 476 -33.40 -14.82 -43.71
C PRO A 476 -34.85 -14.47 -43.98
N LEU A 477 -35.10 -13.21 -44.36
CA LEU A 477 -36.44 -12.73 -44.65
C LEU A 477 -37.03 -13.41 -45.90
N ALA A 478 -38.18 -14.07 -45.77
CA ALA A 478 -38.77 -14.85 -46.86
C ALA A 478 -39.29 -14.00 -48.04
N ASN A 479 -39.78 -12.80 -47.78
CA ASN A 479 -40.53 -11.99 -48.75
C ASN A 479 -39.74 -10.83 -49.40
N GLY A 480 -38.41 -10.78 -49.23
CA GLY A 480 -37.59 -9.68 -49.77
C GLY A 480 -37.87 -8.32 -49.10
N PRO A 481 -37.34 -7.20 -49.64
CA PRO A 481 -37.53 -5.87 -49.06
C PRO A 481 -39.02 -5.49 -49.02
N SER A 482 -39.47 -4.79 -47.97
CA SER A 482 -40.88 -4.46 -47.75
C SER A 482 -41.53 -3.72 -48.94
N GLY A 483 -40.80 -2.78 -49.55
CA GLY A 483 -41.34 -1.88 -50.59
C GLY A 483 -42.43 -0.91 -50.08
N ARG A 484 -42.85 -1.04 -48.82
CA ARG A 484 -43.86 -0.22 -48.16
C ARG A 484 -43.26 1.14 -47.78
N THR A 485 -43.98 2.21 -48.12
CA THR A 485 -43.67 3.58 -47.69
C THR A 485 -44.81 4.08 -46.82
N VAL A 486 -44.47 4.69 -45.69
CA VAL A 486 -45.41 5.22 -44.69
C VAL A 486 -45.34 6.75 -44.72
N SER A 487 -46.48 7.44 -44.78
CA SER A 487 -46.48 8.91 -44.72
C SER A 487 -46.24 9.39 -43.28
N VAL A 488 -45.05 9.93 -43.04
CA VAL A 488 -44.65 10.52 -41.76
C VAL A 488 -45.55 11.72 -41.44
N GLU A 489 -45.88 12.56 -42.43
CA GLU A 489 -46.76 13.72 -42.24
C GLU A 489 -48.17 13.32 -41.80
N ALA A 490 -48.69 12.19 -42.31
CA ALA A 490 -50.00 11.69 -41.90
C ALA A 490 -49.99 11.24 -40.43
N ILE A 491 -48.91 10.59 -39.97
CA ILE A 491 -48.74 10.19 -38.56
C ILE A 491 -48.61 11.44 -37.68
N GLN A 492 -47.73 12.36 -38.06
CA GLN A 492 -47.44 13.58 -37.31
C GLN A 492 -48.69 14.44 -37.10
N ARG A 493 -49.59 14.54 -38.09
CA ARG A 493 -50.88 15.26 -37.97
C ARG A 493 -51.83 14.70 -36.91
N ARG A 494 -51.65 13.45 -36.46
CA ARG A 494 -52.46 12.82 -35.39
C ARG A 494 -51.90 13.08 -34.00
N MET A 495 -50.68 13.58 -33.89
CA MET A 495 -50.02 13.82 -32.62
C MET A 495 -50.52 15.12 -31.99
N VAL A 496 -50.75 15.10 -30.68
CA VAL A 496 -51.37 16.19 -29.92
C VAL A 496 -50.36 17.07 -29.21
N SER A 497 -49.16 16.55 -28.93
CA SER A 497 -48.11 17.27 -28.23
C SER A 497 -46.76 17.07 -28.91
N TRP A 498 -45.83 17.97 -28.61
CA TRP A 498 -44.46 17.95 -29.12
C TRP A 498 -43.48 18.21 -27.96
N VAL A 499 -42.36 17.49 -27.99
CA VAL A 499 -41.29 17.56 -26.99
C VAL A 499 -39.95 17.61 -27.73
N ASP A 500 -39.10 18.53 -27.30
CA ASP A 500 -37.72 18.62 -27.79
C ASP A 500 -36.87 17.45 -27.26
N GLY A 501 -35.93 16.95 -28.07
CA GLY A 501 -35.04 15.85 -27.68
C GLY A 501 -34.24 16.14 -26.39
N ALA A 502 -33.81 17.39 -26.17
CA ALA A 502 -33.08 17.74 -24.96
C ALA A 502 -33.96 17.63 -23.70
N GLU A 503 -35.26 17.90 -23.82
CA GLU A 503 -36.23 17.70 -22.73
C GLU A 503 -36.42 16.22 -22.42
N LEU A 504 -36.50 15.37 -23.44
CA LEU A 504 -36.56 13.92 -23.26
C LEU A 504 -35.35 13.39 -22.46
N TYR A 505 -34.14 13.80 -22.82
CA TYR A 505 -32.93 13.36 -22.12
C TYR A 505 -32.82 13.90 -20.69
N ARG A 506 -33.36 15.09 -20.40
CA ARG A 506 -33.51 15.58 -19.02
C ARG A 506 -34.44 14.69 -18.21
N ARG A 507 -35.56 14.23 -18.79
CA ARG A 507 -36.48 13.29 -18.14
C ARG A 507 -35.81 11.94 -17.88
N PHE A 508 -35.05 11.39 -18.82
CA PHE A 508 -34.29 10.16 -18.60
C PHE A 508 -33.28 10.29 -17.45
N ALA A 509 -32.51 11.39 -17.41
CA ALA A 509 -31.54 11.64 -16.35
C ALA A 509 -32.21 11.72 -14.97
N ALA A 510 -33.39 12.36 -14.87
CA ALA A 510 -34.17 12.41 -13.63
C ALA A 510 -34.63 11.02 -13.13
N HIS A 511 -34.79 10.05 -14.04
CA HIS A 511 -35.16 8.67 -13.73
C HIS A 511 -33.96 7.71 -13.60
N GLY A 512 -32.72 8.22 -13.62
CA GLY A 512 -31.50 7.42 -13.44
C GLY A 512 -30.98 6.73 -14.71
N LEU A 513 -31.45 7.14 -15.88
CA LEU A 513 -30.92 6.74 -17.20
C LEU A 513 -30.09 7.89 -17.78
N ILE A 514 -28.77 7.81 -17.65
CA ILE A 514 -27.85 8.83 -18.14
C ILE A 514 -27.27 8.36 -19.47
N TYR A 515 -27.95 8.71 -20.56
CA TYR A 515 -27.41 8.50 -21.89
C TYR A 515 -26.29 9.50 -22.18
N GLY A 516 -25.13 9.01 -22.60
CA GLY A 516 -24.03 9.81 -23.11
C GLY A 516 -24.23 10.22 -24.58
N PRO A 517 -23.30 10.99 -25.17
CA PRO A 517 -23.44 11.55 -26.52
C PRO A 517 -23.81 10.55 -27.62
N ALA A 518 -23.30 9.32 -27.60
CA ALA A 518 -23.57 8.31 -28.61
C ALA A 518 -25.03 7.82 -28.64
N PHE A 519 -25.74 7.87 -27.50
CA PHE A 519 -27.13 7.41 -27.38
C PHE A 519 -28.16 8.54 -27.47
N ARG A 520 -27.71 9.79 -27.69
CA ARG A 520 -28.59 10.96 -27.79
C ARG A 520 -29.08 11.23 -29.22
N GLY A 521 -29.71 10.22 -29.83
CA GLY A 521 -30.16 10.27 -31.23
C GLY A 521 -31.55 10.85 -31.48
N VAL A 522 -32.36 11.09 -30.45
CA VAL A 522 -33.70 11.65 -30.60
C VAL A 522 -33.61 13.17 -30.69
N ALA A 523 -33.97 13.73 -31.85
CA ALA A 523 -33.98 15.17 -32.06
C ALA A 523 -35.30 15.81 -31.60
N GLU A 524 -36.42 15.20 -31.98
CA GLU A 524 -37.77 15.70 -31.68
C GLU A 524 -38.72 14.52 -31.48
N ILE A 525 -39.73 14.71 -30.63
CA ILE A 525 -40.81 13.77 -30.41
C ILE A 525 -42.15 14.46 -30.56
N TRP A 526 -43.10 13.80 -31.20
CA TRP A 526 -44.51 14.13 -31.19
C TRP A 526 -45.27 12.97 -30.53
N ALA A 527 -46.16 13.27 -29.59
CA ALA A 527 -46.94 12.26 -28.88
C ALA A 527 -48.44 12.41 -29.14
N GLY A 528 -49.12 11.27 -29.28
CA GLY A 528 -50.54 11.12 -29.52
C GLY A 528 -51.19 10.24 -28.44
N GLU A 529 -52.44 9.84 -28.66
CA GLU A 529 -53.13 8.89 -27.78
C GLU A 529 -52.60 7.47 -28.06
N ASN A 530 -51.81 6.92 -27.14
CA ASN A 530 -51.16 5.61 -27.26
C ASN A 530 -50.20 5.49 -28.47
N GLU A 531 -49.66 6.60 -28.98
CA GLU A 531 -48.66 6.57 -30.05
C GLU A 531 -47.64 7.70 -29.91
N ALA A 532 -46.44 7.51 -30.46
CA ALA A 532 -45.40 8.53 -30.53
C ALA A 532 -44.65 8.45 -31.85
N LEU A 533 -44.25 9.59 -32.38
CA LEU A 533 -43.37 9.72 -33.54
C LEU A 533 -42.10 10.45 -33.10
N GLY A 534 -40.94 9.86 -33.33
CA GLY A 534 -39.65 10.49 -33.10
C GLY A 534 -38.91 10.79 -34.39
N ARG A 535 -38.29 11.97 -34.46
CA ARG A 535 -37.27 12.30 -35.46
C ARG A 535 -35.91 11.87 -34.91
N ILE A 536 -35.28 10.95 -35.62
CA ILE A 536 -34.02 10.31 -35.22
C ILE A 536 -32.89 10.87 -36.07
N VAL A 537 -31.79 11.24 -35.43
CA VAL A 537 -30.58 11.77 -36.07
C VAL A 537 -29.40 11.00 -35.51
N ALA A 538 -28.52 10.51 -36.39
CA ALA A 538 -27.29 9.86 -35.95
C ALA A 538 -26.39 10.85 -35.19
N PRO A 539 -26.05 10.58 -33.91
CA PRO A 539 -25.12 11.42 -33.17
C PRO A 539 -23.74 11.47 -33.82
N ALA A 540 -23.07 12.61 -33.71
CA ALA A 540 -21.72 12.80 -34.25
C ALA A 540 -20.70 11.76 -33.73
N ALA A 541 -20.91 11.27 -32.49
CA ALA A 541 -20.05 10.27 -31.86
C ALA A 541 -20.03 8.91 -32.57
N ILE A 542 -21.12 8.53 -33.26
CA ILE A 542 -21.24 7.24 -33.96
C ILE A 542 -21.28 7.37 -35.48
N ALA A 543 -21.25 8.60 -36.01
CA ALA A 543 -21.51 8.89 -37.42
C ALA A 543 -20.49 8.22 -38.36
N SER A 544 -19.21 8.15 -37.96
CA SER A 544 -18.15 7.54 -38.77
C SER A 544 -18.20 6.02 -38.81
N GLU A 545 -18.85 5.37 -37.84
CA GLU A 545 -18.89 3.90 -37.69
C GLU A 545 -20.24 3.29 -38.09
N LEU A 546 -21.25 4.08 -38.48
CA LEU A 546 -22.57 3.57 -38.90
C LEU A 546 -22.49 2.46 -39.96
N GLY A 547 -21.54 2.57 -40.90
CA GLY A 547 -21.35 1.59 -41.98
C GLY A 547 -20.75 0.26 -41.55
N GLU A 548 -20.26 0.14 -40.32
CA GLU A 548 -19.72 -1.11 -39.76
C GLU A 548 -20.81 -2.05 -39.21
N TYR A 549 -22.03 -1.52 -39.03
CA TYR A 549 -23.19 -2.21 -38.46
C TYR A 549 -24.31 -2.35 -39.50
N ARG A 550 -25.24 -3.29 -39.28
CA ARG A 550 -26.47 -3.36 -40.10
C ARG A 550 -27.50 -2.34 -39.62
N ILE A 551 -27.65 -2.23 -38.30
CA ILE A 551 -28.23 -1.08 -37.61
C ILE A 551 -27.34 -0.79 -36.40
N HIS A 552 -26.80 0.43 -36.31
CA HIS A 552 -25.98 0.80 -35.16
C HIS A 552 -26.82 0.70 -33.86
N PRO A 553 -26.36 -0.01 -32.80
CA PRO A 553 -27.15 -0.25 -31.60
C PRO A 553 -27.69 1.02 -30.95
N ALA A 554 -26.88 2.07 -30.85
CA ALA A 554 -27.30 3.35 -30.28
C ALA A 554 -28.37 4.08 -31.11
N LEU A 555 -28.38 3.89 -32.44
CA LEU A 555 -29.39 4.49 -33.32
C LEU A 555 -30.73 3.75 -33.22
N LEU A 556 -30.69 2.42 -33.13
CA LEU A 556 -31.88 1.63 -32.85
C LEU A 556 -32.40 1.92 -31.44
N ASP A 557 -31.53 2.11 -30.45
CA ASP A 557 -31.93 2.42 -29.08
C ASP A 557 -32.64 3.78 -29.01
N ALA A 558 -32.17 4.78 -29.76
CA ALA A 558 -32.88 6.06 -29.91
C ALA A 558 -34.32 5.89 -30.44
N CYS A 559 -34.58 4.89 -31.30
CA CYS A 559 -35.93 4.56 -31.72
C CYS A 559 -36.77 4.00 -30.57
N LEU A 560 -36.18 3.23 -29.66
CA LEU A 560 -36.87 2.66 -28.50
C LEU A 560 -37.15 3.71 -27.41
N GLN A 561 -36.25 4.70 -27.26
CA GLN A 561 -36.34 5.79 -26.29
C GLN A 561 -37.63 6.61 -26.44
N ILE A 562 -38.24 6.67 -27.63
CA ILE A 562 -39.48 7.44 -27.87
C ILE A 562 -40.68 6.90 -27.08
N THR A 563 -40.58 5.66 -26.58
CA THR A 563 -41.61 5.04 -25.73
C THR A 563 -41.93 5.91 -24.51
N LEU A 564 -40.93 6.61 -23.96
CA LEU A 564 -41.11 7.47 -22.79
C LEU A 564 -42.19 8.55 -23.02
N ALA A 565 -42.38 8.98 -24.25
CA ALA A 565 -43.39 9.98 -24.61
C ALA A 565 -44.84 9.48 -24.50
N THR A 566 -45.04 8.16 -24.42
CA THR A 566 -46.35 7.53 -24.25
C THR A 566 -46.68 7.16 -22.80
N ILE A 567 -45.74 7.39 -21.87
CA ILE A 567 -45.91 7.10 -20.45
C ILE A 567 -46.39 8.38 -19.75
N PRO A 568 -47.51 8.35 -18.99
CA PRO A 568 -47.95 9.51 -18.21
C PRO A 568 -46.92 9.90 -17.14
N ASP A 569 -46.60 11.19 -17.03
CA ASP A 569 -45.82 11.72 -15.90
C ASP A 569 -46.61 11.47 -14.59
N GLN A 570 -46.15 10.56 -13.73
CA GLN A 570 -46.74 10.34 -12.40
C GLN A 570 -45.89 11.07 -11.33
N PRO A 571 -46.44 12.10 -10.67
CA PRO A 571 -45.68 12.98 -9.78
C PRO A 571 -45.28 12.39 -8.40
N ASP A 572 -45.66 11.13 -8.07
CA ASP A 572 -45.70 10.63 -6.69
C ASP A 572 -44.92 9.31 -6.41
N GLN A 573 -43.85 8.99 -7.14
CA GLN A 573 -42.97 7.85 -6.78
C GLN A 573 -41.52 8.27 -6.53
N GLU A 574 -41.10 8.21 -5.27
CA GLU A 574 -39.70 8.39 -4.80
C GLU A 574 -38.72 7.34 -5.38
N ALA A 575 -39.19 6.32 -6.10
CA ALA A 575 -38.35 5.25 -6.66
C ALA A 575 -38.04 5.48 -8.15
N ARG A 576 -36.75 5.57 -8.50
CA ARG A 576 -36.23 5.64 -9.88
C ARG A 576 -36.69 4.42 -10.69
N VAL A 577 -37.67 4.58 -11.59
CA VAL A 577 -38.20 3.49 -12.41
C VAL A 577 -37.47 3.42 -13.75
N VAL A 578 -36.75 2.33 -14.01
CA VAL A 578 -36.01 2.14 -15.27
C VAL A 578 -36.58 0.95 -16.05
N PHE A 579 -36.94 1.19 -17.32
CA PHE A 579 -37.43 0.16 -18.24
C PHE A 579 -36.37 -0.19 -19.27
N VAL A 580 -36.06 -1.47 -19.42
CA VAL A 580 -35.09 -1.98 -20.41
C VAL A 580 -35.74 -3.01 -21.34
N PRO A 581 -35.29 -3.12 -22.61
CA PRO A 581 -35.79 -4.16 -23.51
C PRO A 581 -35.58 -5.56 -22.93
N SER A 582 -36.59 -6.43 -23.06
CA SER A 582 -36.55 -7.79 -22.51
C SER A 582 -37.02 -8.86 -23.49
N LYS A 583 -38.04 -8.56 -24.31
CA LYS A 583 -38.59 -9.52 -25.27
C LYS A 583 -39.14 -8.80 -26.50
N ALA A 584 -39.12 -9.41 -27.67
CA ALA A 584 -39.90 -9.00 -28.84
C ALA A 584 -40.55 -10.23 -29.49
N ASP A 585 -41.78 -10.10 -29.96
CA ASP A 585 -42.49 -11.21 -30.60
C ASP A 585 -41.93 -11.44 -32.01
N ARG A 586 -41.74 -10.36 -32.77
CA ARG A 586 -41.08 -10.42 -34.08
C ARG A 586 -40.33 -9.13 -34.42
N ILE A 587 -39.14 -9.25 -35.03
CA ILE A 587 -38.36 -8.12 -35.56
C ILE A 587 -38.08 -8.42 -37.03
N ARG A 588 -38.42 -7.50 -37.93
CA ARG A 588 -38.10 -7.61 -39.35
C ARG A 588 -37.17 -6.49 -39.75
N PHE A 589 -36.05 -6.83 -40.36
CA PHE A 589 -35.08 -5.88 -40.89
C PHE A 589 -35.01 -6.01 -42.41
N TYR A 590 -35.21 -4.89 -43.11
CA TYR A 590 -35.28 -4.82 -44.57
C TYR A 590 -34.01 -4.20 -45.22
N GLY A 591 -33.05 -3.73 -44.41
CA GLY A 591 -31.80 -3.13 -44.90
C GLY A 591 -31.74 -1.60 -44.76
N GLY A 592 -30.52 -1.05 -44.82
CA GLY A 592 -30.26 0.39 -44.82
C GLY A 592 -30.40 1.08 -43.46
N GLY A 593 -29.92 0.45 -42.38
CA GLY A 593 -30.02 0.99 -41.02
C GLY A 593 -29.30 2.32 -40.80
N GLU A 594 -28.34 2.68 -41.65
CA GLU A 594 -27.69 3.97 -41.67
C GLU A 594 -28.61 5.12 -42.13
N ARG A 595 -29.77 4.80 -42.73
CA ARG A 595 -30.74 5.77 -43.27
C ARG A 595 -31.92 6.06 -42.34
N ILE A 596 -31.91 5.53 -41.11
CA ILE A 596 -32.97 5.77 -40.13
C ILE A 596 -33.11 7.27 -39.88
N ALA A 597 -34.32 7.80 -40.05
CA ALA A 597 -34.64 9.21 -39.84
C ALA A 597 -35.88 9.41 -38.96
N TRP A 598 -36.76 8.42 -38.90
CA TRP A 598 -38.01 8.48 -38.15
C TRP A 598 -38.30 7.15 -37.47
N CYS A 599 -38.95 7.21 -36.31
CA CYS A 599 -39.53 6.04 -35.67
C CYS A 599 -40.94 6.35 -35.19
N HIS A 600 -41.90 5.50 -35.54
CA HIS A 600 -43.26 5.57 -35.03
C HIS A 600 -43.49 4.38 -34.09
N MET A 601 -43.94 4.66 -32.87
CA MET A 601 -44.25 3.68 -31.84
C MET A 601 -45.75 3.74 -31.53
N THR A 602 -46.37 2.57 -31.45
CA THR A 602 -47.75 2.39 -30.97
C THR A 602 -47.72 1.60 -29.68
N LEU A 603 -48.31 2.15 -28.62
CA LEU A 603 -48.43 1.51 -27.32
C LEU A 603 -49.55 0.45 -27.38
N VAL A 604 -49.18 -0.81 -27.17
CA VAL A 604 -50.11 -1.95 -27.14
C VAL A 604 -50.60 -2.20 -25.71
N GLN A 605 -49.69 -2.15 -24.74
CA GLN A 605 -50.00 -2.39 -23.33
C GLN A 605 -49.07 -1.60 -22.42
N SER A 606 -49.64 -1.00 -21.36
CA SER A 606 -48.87 -0.38 -20.28
C SER A 606 -49.28 -0.96 -18.93
N ALA A 607 -48.31 -1.41 -18.15
CA ALA A 607 -48.47 -1.92 -16.80
C ALA A 607 -47.29 -1.51 -15.91
N ALA A 608 -47.47 -1.53 -14.58
CA ALA A 608 -46.49 -1.03 -13.62
C ALA A 608 -45.08 -1.66 -13.72
N ARG A 609 -44.96 -2.88 -14.26
CA ARG A 609 -43.68 -3.60 -14.41
C ARG A 609 -43.28 -3.86 -15.88
N SER A 610 -44.14 -3.53 -16.84
CA SER A 610 -43.85 -3.79 -18.26
C SER A 610 -44.65 -2.90 -19.20
N ILE A 611 -44.00 -2.49 -20.30
CA ILE A 611 -44.61 -1.76 -21.41
C ILE A 611 -44.41 -2.59 -22.67
N VAL A 612 -45.44 -2.71 -23.51
CA VAL A 612 -45.40 -3.40 -24.79
C VAL A 612 -45.78 -2.42 -25.88
N GLY A 613 -44.96 -2.32 -26.92
CA GLY A 613 -45.22 -1.45 -28.07
C GLY A 613 -44.74 -2.05 -29.38
N ASP A 614 -45.36 -1.59 -30.46
CA ASP A 614 -44.97 -1.89 -31.83
C ASP A 614 -44.22 -0.69 -32.43
N PHE A 615 -43.15 -0.95 -33.19
CA PHE A 615 -42.27 0.09 -33.73
C PHE A 615 -42.14 -0.05 -35.25
N LEU A 616 -42.33 1.06 -35.95
CA LEU A 616 -41.98 1.23 -37.35
C LEU A 616 -40.75 2.12 -37.42
N VAL A 617 -39.64 1.58 -37.93
CA VAL A 617 -38.39 2.31 -38.13
C VAL A 617 -38.29 2.68 -39.60
N LEU A 618 -38.21 3.98 -39.88
CA LEU A 618 -38.40 4.55 -41.21
C LEU A 618 -37.21 5.42 -41.62
N GLY A 619 -36.94 5.48 -42.93
CA GLY A 619 -35.98 6.40 -43.50
C GLY A 619 -36.57 7.76 -43.85
N THR A 620 -35.77 8.64 -44.47
CA THR A 620 -36.10 10.06 -44.66
C THR A 620 -37.41 10.28 -45.44
N ASN A 621 -37.73 9.41 -46.38
CA ASN A 621 -38.93 9.51 -47.21
C ASN A 621 -40.07 8.59 -46.73
N GLY A 622 -39.95 8.05 -45.51
CA GLY A 622 -40.94 7.12 -44.94
C GLY A 622 -40.78 5.67 -45.44
N GLU A 623 -39.68 5.34 -46.12
CA GLU A 623 -39.37 3.97 -46.51
C GLU A 623 -39.14 3.09 -45.28
N MET A 624 -39.63 1.86 -45.33
CA MET A 624 -39.55 0.94 -44.19
C MET A 624 -38.15 0.32 -44.06
N ILE A 625 -37.49 0.56 -42.93
CA ILE A 625 -36.16 0.02 -42.61
C ILE A 625 -36.28 -1.20 -41.70
N ALA A 626 -37.09 -1.10 -40.64
CA ALA A 626 -37.37 -2.21 -39.73
C ALA A 626 -38.77 -2.13 -39.11
N GLU A 627 -39.28 -3.26 -38.67
CA GLU A 627 -40.49 -3.41 -37.86
C GLU A 627 -40.14 -4.18 -36.60
N ILE A 628 -40.73 -3.78 -35.47
CA ILE A 628 -40.65 -4.53 -34.22
C ILE A 628 -42.06 -4.69 -33.69
N ASP A 629 -42.56 -5.92 -33.71
CA ASP A 629 -43.87 -6.30 -33.20
C ASP A 629 -43.71 -6.81 -31.75
N GLY A 630 -44.52 -6.27 -30.83
CA GLY A 630 -44.63 -6.73 -29.46
C GLY A 630 -43.36 -6.55 -28.61
N LEU A 631 -42.61 -5.46 -28.78
CA LEU A 631 -41.42 -5.19 -27.97
C LEU A 631 -41.83 -4.89 -26.52
N ARG A 632 -41.38 -5.74 -25.60
CA ARG A 632 -41.59 -5.62 -24.16
C ARG A 632 -40.38 -5.00 -23.47
N LEU A 633 -40.61 -3.84 -22.89
CA LEU A 633 -39.72 -3.17 -21.94
C LEU A 633 -40.12 -3.57 -20.51
N ARG A 634 -39.18 -4.03 -19.68
CA ARG A 634 -39.45 -4.48 -18.31
C ARG A 634 -38.75 -3.58 -17.31
N ARG A 635 -39.43 -3.30 -16.19
CA ARG A 635 -38.83 -2.59 -15.05
C ARG A 635 -37.71 -3.44 -14.43
N VAL A 636 -36.53 -2.86 -14.28
CA VAL A 636 -35.37 -3.47 -13.62
C VAL A 636 -34.90 -2.62 -12.44
N ASP A 637 -34.29 -3.28 -11.47
CA ASP A 637 -33.59 -2.66 -10.36
C ASP A 637 -32.17 -3.26 -10.33
N LEU A 638 -31.22 -2.53 -10.89
CA LEU A 638 -29.81 -2.86 -10.96
C LEU A 638 -29.13 -2.16 -9.78
N SER A 639 -29.21 -2.76 -8.59
CA SER A 639 -28.42 -2.34 -7.44
C SER A 639 -27.03 -2.98 -7.53
N GLY A 640 -26.08 -2.25 -8.14
CA GLY A 640 -24.68 -2.66 -8.23
C GLY A 640 -23.74 -1.45 -8.23
N PRO A 641 -22.62 -1.48 -7.50
CA PRO A 641 -21.67 -0.38 -7.47
C PRO A 641 -20.94 -0.31 -8.82
N SER A 642 -21.06 0.82 -9.50
CA SER A 642 -20.25 1.12 -10.68
C SER A 642 -19.80 2.56 -10.57
N GLU A 643 -18.67 2.75 -9.86
CA GLU A 643 -17.94 4.01 -9.91
C GLU A 643 -17.34 4.15 -11.31
N ILE A 644 -17.69 5.23 -12.02
CA ILE A 644 -16.91 5.70 -13.17
C ILE A 644 -15.73 6.48 -12.57
N PRO A 645 -14.47 6.00 -12.64
CA PRO A 645 -13.36 6.76 -12.10
C PRO A 645 -13.09 7.96 -13.01
N ALA A 646 -13.46 9.15 -12.55
CA ALA A 646 -12.88 10.38 -13.05
C ALA A 646 -11.47 10.52 -12.44
N TYR A 647 -10.43 10.22 -13.23
CA TYR A 647 -9.06 10.46 -12.79
C TYR A 647 -8.78 11.97 -12.82
N GLN A 648 -8.78 12.60 -11.65
CA GLN A 648 -8.20 13.93 -11.45
C GLN A 648 -6.84 13.76 -10.77
N TRP A 649 -5.77 14.05 -11.51
CA TRP A 649 -4.43 14.14 -10.92
C TRP A 649 -4.33 15.44 -10.14
N ARG A 650 -4.23 15.35 -8.81
CA ARG A 650 -3.95 16.47 -7.93
C ARG A 650 -2.68 16.17 -7.14
N TYR A 651 -1.58 16.84 -7.50
CA TYR A 651 -0.36 16.78 -6.69
C TYR A 651 -0.64 17.45 -5.35
N GLN A 652 -0.54 16.66 -4.27
CA GLN A 652 -0.66 17.16 -2.91
C GLN A 652 0.64 16.84 -2.19
N LEU A 653 1.36 17.89 -1.77
CA LEU A 653 2.55 17.75 -0.94
C LEU A 653 2.13 17.06 0.37
N ARG A 654 2.69 15.89 0.66
CA ARG A 654 2.58 15.27 1.98
C ARG A 654 3.68 15.84 2.87
N PRO A 655 3.35 16.55 3.96
CA PRO A 655 4.34 16.82 4.99
C PRO A 655 4.87 15.48 5.49
N SER A 656 6.19 15.29 5.45
CA SER A 656 6.81 14.25 6.26
C SER A 656 6.51 14.62 7.71
N ALA A 657 5.73 13.79 8.40
CA ALA A 657 5.48 13.98 9.82
C ALA A 657 6.82 13.76 10.54
N LEU A 658 7.52 14.85 10.84
CA LEU A 658 8.40 14.90 11.98
C LEU A 658 7.55 14.53 13.20
N ASP A 659 7.97 13.47 13.90
CA ASP A 659 7.40 12.94 15.13
C ASP A 659 6.42 13.89 15.83
N ALA A 660 5.12 13.66 15.61
CA ALA A 660 4.09 14.27 16.43
C ALA A 660 4.06 13.50 17.76
N ASP A 661 4.87 13.97 18.71
CA ASP A 661 4.68 13.68 20.13
C ASP A 661 3.28 14.21 20.54
N GLY A 662 2.31 13.30 20.54
CA GLY A 662 0.95 13.55 20.99
C GLY A 662 0.03 12.44 20.51
N ALA A 663 -0.37 11.55 21.41
CA ALA A 663 -1.55 10.72 21.18
C ALA A 663 -2.72 11.67 20.85
N GLU A 664 -3.13 11.73 19.59
CA GLU A 664 -4.48 12.21 19.27
C GLU A 664 -5.42 11.15 19.86
N ASP A 665 -5.94 11.42 21.06
CA ASP A 665 -6.71 10.46 21.84
C ASP A 665 -7.87 9.89 21.01
N LEU A 666 -7.78 8.59 20.72
CA LEU A 666 -8.93 7.86 20.16
C LEU A 666 -10.12 8.00 21.12
N PRO A 667 -11.35 8.15 20.59
CA PRO A 667 -12.52 8.25 21.42
C PRO A 667 -12.67 7.02 22.31
N ARG A 668 -13.10 7.25 23.55
CA ARG A 668 -13.37 6.16 24.50
C ARG A 668 -14.48 5.23 23.95
N PRO A 669 -14.36 3.90 24.11
CA PRO A 669 -15.41 2.95 23.75
C PRO A 669 -16.82 3.36 24.18
N ALA A 670 -16.99 3.92 25.38
CA ALA A 670 -18.29 4.43 25.85
C ALA A 670 -18.91 5.50 24.92
N ALA A 671 -18.08 6.42 24.41
CA ALA A 671 -18.52 7.50 23.52
C ALA A 671 -18.85 6.97 22.11
N LEU A 672 -18.03 6.05 21.60
CA LEU A 672 -18.28 5.33 20.34
C LEU A 672 -19.59 4.55 20.39
N ALA A 673 -19.82 3.80 21.48
CA ALA A 673 -21.03 3.02 21.68
C ALA A 673 -22.29 3.92 21.71
N ALA A 674 -22.22 5.05 22.41
CA ALA A 674 -23.32 6.02 22.47
C ALA A 674 -23.62 6.66 21.10
N ALA A 675 -22.59 7.00 20.32
CA ALA A 675 -22.76 7.56 18.97
C ALA A 675 -23.43 6.56 18.01
N CYS A 676 -23.04 5.27 18.08
CA CYS A 676 -23.62 4.22 17.24
C CYS A 676 -25.09 3.94 17.59
N ALA A 677 -25.44 3.92 18.88
CA ALA A 677 -26.82 3.69 19.34
C ALA A 677 -27.81 4.77 18.87
N ALA A 678 -27.35 5.99 18.61
CA ALA A 678 -28.19 7.08 18.09
C ALA A 678 -28.55 6.92 16.59
N THR A 679 -27.81 6.09 15.85
CA THR A 679 -27.98 5.90 14.40
C THR A 679 -28.75 4.65 13.97
N SER A 680 -29.09 3.77 14.91
CA SER A 680 -29.86 2.54 14.63
C SER A 680 -31.37 2.84 14.58
N GLY A 681 -31.94 2.93 13.37
CA GLY A 681 -33.39 3.02 13.16
C GLY A 681 -34.11 1.67 13.28
N GLU A 682 -35.37 1.70 13.74
CA GLU A 682 -36.27 0.54 13.84
C GLU A 682 -36.52 -0.11 12.47
N ARG A 683 -36.37 -1.44 12.38
CA ARG A 683 -36.73 -2.25 11.20
C ARG A 683 -37.43 -3.54 11.65
N GLU A 684 -38.75 -3.59 11.44
CA GLU A 684 -39.67 -4.63 11.91
C GLU A 684 -39.58 -6.00 11.18
N CYS A 685 -38.74 -6.16 10.14
CA CYS A 685 -38.86 -7.30 9.21
C CYS A 685 -38.06 -8.58 9.57
N ASP A 686 -37.12 -8.52 10.52
CA ASP A 686 -36.16 -9.62 10.74
C ASP A 686 -36.64 -10.65 11.78
N GLU A 687 -37.59 -10.26 12.64
CA GLU A 687 -38.05 -11.04 13.80
C GLU A 687 -38.89 -12.25 13.38
N GLU A 688 -39.86 -12.05 12.45
CA GLU A 688 -40.67 -13.12 11.87
C GLU A 688 -39.81 -14.12 11.08
N THR A 689 -38.79 -13.62 10.38
CA THR A 689 -37.86 -14.42 9.58
C THR A 689 -37.04 -15.35 10.47
N ARG A 690 -36.49 -14.84 11.57
CA ARG A 690 -35.70 -15.64 12.53
C ARG A 690 -36.54 -16.76 13.15
N VAL A 691 -37.76 -16.46 13.59
CA VAL A 691 -38.68 -17.46 14.15
C VAL A 691 -38.99 -18.56 13.12
N PHE A 692 -39.12 -18.20 11.84
CA PHE A 692 -39.37 -19.18 10.79
C PHE A 692 -38.15 -20.09 10.52
N LEU A 693 -36.93 -19.53 10.50
CA LEU A 693 -35.70 -20.31 10.35
C LEU A 693 -35.49 -21.28 11.53
N ASP A 694 -35.72 -20.82 12.75
CA ASP A 694 -35.66 -21.66 13.96
C ASP A 694 -36.70 -22.78 13.90
N ARG A 695 -37.89 -22.52 13.35
CA ARG A 695 -38.91 -23.55 13.12
C ARG A 695 -38.46 -24.61 12.11
N VAL A 696 -37.80 -24.22 11.01
CA VAL A 696 -37.23 -25.16 10.04
C VAL A 696 -36.16 -26.03 10.71
N ALA A 697 -35.25 -25.42 11.47
CA ALA A 697 -34.18 -26.13 12.18
C ALA A 697 -34.72 -27.07 13.27
N ALA A 698 -35.75 -26.65 14.02
CA ALA A 698 -36.40 -27.50 15.01
C ALA A 698 -37.08 -28.72 14.36
N ALA A 699 -37.65 -28.57 13.16
CA ALA A 699 -38.23 -29.69 12.43
C ALA A 699 -37.15 -30.72 12.01
N TYR A 700 -36.01 -30.25 11.49
CA TYR A 700 -34.86 -31.13 11.19
C TYR A 700 -34.31 -31.82 12.44
N ALA A 701 -34.12 -31.08 13.53
CA ALA A 701 -33.65 -31.65 14.80
C ALA A 701 -34.64 -32.71 15.34
N ALA A 702 -35.95 -32.45 15.28
CA ALA A 702 -36.97 -33.39 15.74
C ALA A 702 -36.97 -34.69 14.92
N GLU A 703 -36.87 -34.60 13.58
CA GLU A 703 -36.78 -35.77 12.70
C GLU A 703 -35.51 -36.59 12.97
N ALA A 704 -34.36 -35.91 13.06
CA ALA A 704 -33.07 -36.54 13.34
C ALA A 704 -33.04 -37.22 14.71
N LEU A 705 -33.53 -36.55 15.77
CA LEU A 705 -33.60 -37.11 17.13
C LEU A 705 -34.60 -38.29 17.19
N ALA A 706 -35.74 -38.20 16.53
CA ALA A 706 -36.72 -39.28 16.47
C ALA A 706 -36.17 -40.50 15.74
N SER A 707 -35.45 -40.30 14.63
CA SER A 707 -34.73 -41.35 13.91
C SER A 707 -33.62 -41.98 14.74
N ALA A 708 -32.82 -41.15 15.43
CA ALA A 708 -31.67 -41.60 16.19
C ALA A 708 -32.03 -42.33 17.49
N PHE A 709 -33.08 -41.89 18.20
CA PHE A 709 -33.38 -42.32 19.58
C PHE A 709 -34.79 -42.90 19.80
N GLY A 710 -35.71 -42.68 18.86
CA GLY A 710 -37.14 -42.95 19.02
C GLY A 710 -37.84 -41.90 19.89
N ARG A 711 -39.13 -42.08 20.18
CA ARG A 711 -39.95 -41.15 20.98
C ARG A 711 -40.11 -41.54 22.47
N ARG A 712 -39.25 -42.43 22.96
CA ARG A 712 -39.25 -42.86 24.38
C ARG A 712 -38.61 -41.79 25.27
N ARG A 713 -38.78 -41.89 26.59
CA ARG A 713 -38.00 -41.09 27.55
C ARG A 713 -36.54 -41.56 27.57
N PHE A 714 -35.60 -40.64 27.68
CA PHE A 714 -34.16 -40.94 27.73
C PHE A 714 -33.38 -39.90 28.53
N THR A 715 -32.22 -40.28 29.06
CA THR A 715 -31.21 -39.34 29.55
C THR A 715 -29.98 -39.33 28.63
N VAL A 716 -29.24 -38.21 28.58
CA VAL A 716 -28.01 -38.13 27.78
C VAL A 716 -27.01 -39.20 28.22
N SER A 717 -26.87 -39.42 29.54
CA SER A 717 -25.99 -40.46 30.10
C SER A 717 -26.39 -41.88 29.67
N GLN A 718 -27.68 -42.18 29.57
CA GLN A 718 -28.16 -43.46 29.03
C GLN A 718 -27.77 -43.62 27.56
N LEU A 719 -27.94 -42.59 26.73
CA LEU A 719 -27.58 -42.66 25.31
C LEU A 719 -26.07 -42.86 25.08
N VAL A 720 -25.23 -42.27 25.93
CA VAL A 720 -23.77 -42.53 25.92
C VAL A 720 -23.48 -43.99 26.30
N THR A 721 -24.11 -44.48 27.36
CA THR A 721 -23.90 -45.85 27.88
C THR A 721 -24.37 -46.91 26.88
N GLU A 722 -25.50 -46.67 26.20
CA GLU A 722 -26.03 -47.51 25.12
C GLU A 722 -25.25 -47.38 23.79
N ARG A 723 -24.21 -46.53 23.73
CA ARG A 723 -23.44 -46.20 22.52
C ARG A 723 -24.30 -45.67 21.36
N ARG A 724 -25.42 -45.03 21.66
CA ARG A 724 -26.26 -44.35 20.66
C ARG A 724 -25.73 -42.96 20.31
N ILE A 725 -24.90 -42.39 21.18
CA ILE A 725 -24.08 -41.18 20.94
C ILE A 725 -22.66 -41.39 21.44
N ALA A 726 -21.70 -40.68 20.84
CA ALA A 726 -20.32 -40.66 21.31
C ALA A 726 -20.20 -39.82 22.60
N PRO A 727 -19.37 -40.22 23.60
CA PRO A 727 -19.22 -39.49 24.85
C PRO A 727 -18.86 -38.00 24.67
N GLN A 728 -18.02 -37.69 23.68
CA GLN A 728 -17.60 -36.32 23.39
C GLN A 728 -18.69 -35.45 22.74
N GLN A 729 -19.77 -36.05 22.24
CA GLN A 729 -20.92 -35.34 21.67
C GLN A 729 -22.05 -35.08 22.68
N ALA A 730 -21.88 -35.50 23.95
CA ALA A 730 -22.92 -35.34 24.98
C ALA A 730 -23.27 -33.86 25.25
N HIS A 731 -22.28 -32.97 25.22
CA HIS A 731 -22.48 -31.53 25.41
C HIS A 731 -23.24 -30.91 24.22
N TYR A 732 -22.86 -31.26 23.00
CA TYR A 732 -23.54 -30.79 21.79
C TYR A 732 -25.00 -31.26 21.74
N LEU A 733 -25.25 -32.54 22.06
CA LEU A 733 -26.62 -33.05 22.19
C LEU A 733 -27.44 -32.26 23.23
N GLY A 734 -26.83 -31.89 24.36
CA GLY A 734 -27.47 -31.05 25.37
C GLY A 734 -27.95 -29.70 24.82
N LYS A 735 -27.16 -29.05 23.96
CA LYS A 735 -27.55 -27.79 23.28
C LYS A 735 -28.70 -28.00 22.30
N VAL A 736 -28.62 -29.05 21.48
CA VAL A 736 -29.69 -29.38 20.53
C VAL A 736 -31.00 -29.72 21.26
N LEU A 737 -30.94 -30.43 22.39
CA LEU A 737 -32.10 -30.74 23.22
C LEU A 737 -32.68 -29.50 23.90
N ALA A 738 -31.84 -28.59 24.39
CA ALA A 738 -32.29 -27.31 24.94
C ALA A 738 -32.98 -26.45 23.86
N PHE A 739 -32.43 -26.39 22.65
CA PHE A 739 -33.05 -25.73 21.50
C PHE A 739 -34.38 -26.38 21.11
N ALA A 740 -34.41 -27.71 21.03
CA ALA A 740 -35.61 -28.51 20.76
C ALA A 740 -36.70 -28.24 21.80
N HIS A 741 -36.34 -28.08 23.07
CA HIS A 741 -37.28 -27.78 24.13
C HIS A 741 -37.85 -26.37 24.05
N ARG A 742 -37.01 -25.35 23.82
CA ARG A 742 -37.47 -23.97 23.58
C ARG A 742 -38.41 -23.88 22.37
N SER A 743 -38.21 -24.74 21.38
CA SER A 743 -39.03 -24.80 20.15
C SER A 743 -40.28 -25.68 20.31
N GLY A 744 -40.53 -26.26 21.49
CA GLY A 744 -41.69 -27.10 21.77
C GLY A 744 -41.64 -28.51 21.14
N VAL A 745 -40.50 -28.93 20.59
CA VAL A 745 -40.31 -30.27 19.98
C VAL A 745 -39.73 -31.30 20.94
N ALA A 746 -39.27 -30.87 22.13
CA ALA A 746 -38.87 -31.74 23.24
C ALA A 746 -39.38 -31.22 24.60
N GLU A 747 -39.54 -32.12 25.56
CA GLU A 747 -39.85 -31.85 26.97
C GLU A 747 -38.74 -32.41 27.85
N HIS A 748 -38.50 -31.76 28.98
CA HIS A 748 -37.52 -32.18 29.98
C HIS A 748 -38.19 -32.21 31.37
N ASP A 749 -38.14 -33.35 32.05
CA ASP A 749 -38.77 -33.60 33.36
C ASP A 749 -37.79 -34.30 34.31
N GLU A 750 -37.43 -33.65 35.42
CA GLU A 750 -36.56 -34.05 36.55
C GLU A 750 -35.16 -34.66 36.25
N ALA A 751 -34.89 -35.11 35.02
CA ALA A 751 -33.61 -35.51 34.39
C ALA A 751 -33.81 -36.19 33.00
N GLU A 752 -35.05 -36.48 32.60
CA GLU A 752 -35.38 -37.23 31.38
C GLU A 752 -35.92 -36.31 30.27
N TRP A 753 -35.52 -36.61 29.03
CA TRP A 753 -35.98 -35.94 27.82
C TRP A 753 -37.01 -36.80 27.07
N ARG A 754 -38.00 -36.15 26.46
CA ARG A 754 -39.02 -36.78 25.61
C ARG A 754 -39.33 -35.89 24.39
N LEU A 755 -39.45 -36.48 23.20
CA LEU A 755 -39.89 -35.74 22.00
C LEU A 755 -41.43 -35.60 21.98
N THR A 756 -41.94 -34.43 21.62
CA THR A 756 -43.40 -34.14 21.60
C THR A 756 -44.08 -34.64 20.31
N GLU A 757 -45.40 -34.87 20.35
CA GLU A 757 -46.18 -35.22 19.15
C GLU A 757 -46.46 -34.01 18.25
N ILE A 758 -46.42 -32.80 18.80
CA ILE A 758 -46.86 -31.54 18.17
C ILE A 758 -45.87 -31.05 17.09
N GLY A 759 -44.61 -31.47 17.13
CA GLY A 759 -43.57 -31.08 16.16
C GLY A 759 -43.69 -31.67 14.76
N ALA A 760 -44.64 -32.58 14.51
CA ALA A 760 -44.74 -33.38 13.28
C ALA A 760 -45.76 -32.86 12.23
N THR A 761 -46.12 -31.59 12.24
CA THR A 761 -47.18 -31.07 11.35
C THR A 761 -46.73 -30.80 9.91
N ALA A 762 -45.42 -30.68 9.65
CA ALA A 762 -44.87 -30.58 8.30
C ALA A 762 -43.47 -31.20 8.21
N ALA A 763 -43.19 -31.95 7.15
CA ALA A 763 -41.85 -32.50 6.87
C ALA A 763 -40.83 -31.36 6.72
N PRO A 764 -39.58 -31.50 7.22
CA PRO A 764 -38.59 -30.42 7.18
C PRO A 764 -38.31 -29.90 5.77
N GLU A 765 -38.36 -30.74 4.73
CA GLU A 765 -38.17 -30.32 3.34
C GLU A 765 -39.31 -29.43 2.84
N CYS A 766 -40.53 -29.61 3.36
CA CYS A 766 -41.68 -28.77 3.02
C CYS A 766 -41.51 -27.37 3.62
N LEU A 767 -41.12 -27.29 4.90
CA LEU A 767 -40.84 -26.02 5.58
C LEU A 767 -39.64 -25.30 4.94
N TRP A 768 -38.62 -26.05 4.53
CA TRP A 768 -37.45 -25.50 3.83
C TRP A 768 -37.80 -24.89 2.48
N ARG A 769 -38.63 -25.58 1.65
CA ARG A 769 -39.10 -25.01 0.36
C ARG A 769 -39.94 -23.76 0.55
N GLN A 770 -40.79 -23.74 1.59
CA GLN A 770 -41.56 -22.54 1.95
C GLN A 770 -40.64 -21.40 2.38
N ALA A 771 -39.61 -21.70 3.17
CA ALA A 771 -38.63 -20.72 3.64
C ALA A 771 -37.85 -20.09 2.47
N ILE A 772 -37.39 -20.88 1.49
CA ILE A 772 -36.68 -20.33 0.31
C ILE A 772 -37.58 -19.45 -0.54
N ALA A 773 -38.84 -19.85 -0.75
CA ALA A 773 -39.77 -19.06 -1.54
C ALA A 773 -40.10 -17.71 -0.89
N ARG A 774 -40.17 -17.68 0.45
CA ARG A 774 -40.52 -16.48 1.23
C ARG A 774 -39.32 -15.61 1.59
N TYR A 775 -38.17 -16.22 1.85
CA TYR A 775 -36.95 -15.60 2.37
C TYR A 775 -35.70 -15.98 1.56
N PRO A 776 -35.67 -15.70 0.25
CA PRO A 776 -34.57 -16.14 -0.63
C PRO A 776 -33.20 -15.55 -0.25
N ALA A 777 -33.16 -14.41 0.47
CA ALA A 777 -31.93 -13.81 0.96
C ALA A 777 -31.21 -14.64 2.04
N HIS A 778 -31.90 -15.57 2.70
CA HIS A 778 -31.35 -16.46 3.74
C HIS A 778 -31.03 -17.86 3.22
N LEU A 779 -30.75 -17.99 1.92
CA LEU A 779 -30.47 -19.27 1.28
C LEU A 779 -29.28 -20.00 1.94
N ALA A 780 -28.23 -19.27 2.31
CA ALA A 780 -27.06 -19.81 2.99
C ALA A 780 -27.42 -20.43 4.35
N SER A 781 -28.13 -19.69 5.21
CA SER A 781 -28.66 -20.21 6.47
C SER A 781 -29.53 -21.46 6.26
N LEU A 782 -30.42 -21.43 5.27
CA LEU A 782 -31.32 -22.55 4.97
C LEU A 782 -30.59 -23.79 4.46
N GLN A 783 -29.57 -23.63 3.62
CA GLN A 783 -28.73 -24.74 3.15
C GLN A 783 -27.99 -25.41 4.32
N LEU A 784 -27.42 -24.62 5.22
CA LEU A 784 -26.71 -25.15 6.39
C LEU A 784 -27.66 -25.83 7.38
N ILE A 785 -28.84 -25.26 7.64
CA ILE A 785 -29.87 -25.90 8.48
C ILE A 785 -30.22 -27.29 7.93
N ALA A 786 -30.47 -27.41 6.62
CA ALA A 786 -30.81 -28.69 6.02
C ALA A 786 -29.64 -29.68 6.05
N ARG A 787 -28.42 -29.21 5.77
CA ARG A 787 -27.20 -30.04 5.74
C ARG A 787 -26.88 -30.61 7.13
N TYR A 788 -26.79 -29.75 8.14
CA TYR A 788 -26.51 -30.16 9.53
C TYR A 788 -27.67 -30.94 10.13
N GLY A 789 -28.91 -30.53 9.83
CA GLY A 789 -30.12 -31.23 10.25
C GLY A 789 -30.15 -32.68 9.78
N ALA A 790 -29.89 -32.92 8.49
CA ALA A 790 -29.85 -34.27 7.92
C ALA A 790 -28.66 -35.10 8.43
N ALA A 791 -27.51 -34.47 8.66
CA ALA A 791 -26.30 -35.15 9.12
C ALA A 791 -26.26 -35.39 10.65
N LEU A 792 -27.15 -34.75 11.42
CA LEU A 792 -27.14 -34.76 12.88
C LEU A 792 -26.99 -36.16 13.53
N PRO A 793 -27.69 -37.22 13.08
CA PRO A 793 -27.51 -38.56 13.65
C PRO A 793 -26.08 -39.10 13.50
N GLY A 794 -25.42 -38.82 12.37
CA GLY A 794 -24.02 -39.20 12.11
C GLY A 794 -23.05 -38.36 12.93
N ILE A 795 -23.32 -37.06 13.11
CA ILE A 795 -22.54 -36.17 13.98
C ILE A 795 -22.55 -36.69 15.43
N LEU A 796 -23.73 -37.02 15.97
CA LEU A 796 -23.90 -37.48 17.35
C LEU A 796 -23.20 -38.82 17.63
N ARG A 797 -23.00 -39.65 16.60
CA ARG A 797 -22.21 -40.89 16.67
C ARG A 797 -20.74 -40.70 16.32
N SER A 798 -20.38 -39.49 15.87
CA SER A 798 -19.05 -39.14 15.34
C SER A 798 -18.62 -39.99 14.14
N GLU A 799 -19.61 -40.33 13.32
CA GLU A 799 -19.44 -40.92 11.98
C GLU A 799 -19.18 -39.84 10.93
N ILE A 800 -19.61 -38.60 11.19
CA ILE A 800 -19.41 -37.42 10.35
C ILE A 800 -18.73 -36.36 11.22
N ASP A 801 -17.59 -35.82 10.76
CA ASP A 801 -17.01 -34.61 11.34
C ASP A 801 -17.80 -33.40 10.83
N PRO A 802 -18.40 -32.59 11.71
CA PRO A 802 -19.11 -31.38 11.29
C PRO A 802 -18.26 -30.36 10.53
N VAL A 803 -16.93 -30.37 10.68
CA VAL A 803 -16.04 -29.51 9.89
C VAL A 803 -16.07 -29.89 8.42
N ASP A 804 -16.26 -31.18 8.11
CA ASP A 804 -16.34 -31.65 6.73
C ASP A 804 -17.61 -31.15 6.02
N LEU A 805 -18.70 -30.90 6.77
CA LEU A 805 -19.95 -30.37 6.24
C LEU A 805 -19.83 -28.90 5.77
N VAL A 806 -18.85 -28.17 6.32
CA VAL A 806 -18.49 -26.82 5.86
C VAL A 806 -17.74 -26.90 4.52
N SER A 807 -16.85 -27.89 4.37
CA SER A 807 -15.88 -27.97 3.26
C SER A 807 -16.33 -28.79 2.04
N ALA A 808 -17.56 -29.33 2.06
CA ALA A 808 -17.97 -30.45 1.19
C ALA A 808 -18.31 -30.12 -0.28
N GLU A 809 -18.46 -28.86 -0.69
CA GLU A 809 -18.84 -28.52 -2.08
C GLU A 809 -17.80 -27.62 -2.78
N ARG A 810 -17.23 -28.12 -3.89
CA ARG A 810 -16.46 -27.28 -4.81
C ARG A 810 -17.43 -26.36 -5.59
N GLY A 811 -17.40 -25.07 -5.27
CA GLY A 811 -18.01 -24.02 -6.11
C GLY A 811 -19.19 -23.25 -5.50
N PHE A 812 -19.63 -23.59 -4.29
CA PHE A 812 -20.60 -22.81 -3.51
C PHE A 812 -20.27 -22.96 -2.02
N ASP A 813 -19.44 -22.06 -1.48
CA ASP A 813 -19.17 -22.05 -0.05
C ASP A 813 -20.33 -21.35 0.67
N ALA A 814 -21.30 -22.15 1.12
CA ALA A 814 -22.46 -21.66 1.86
C ALA A 814 -22.05 -20.94 3.15
N VAL A 815 -20.87 -21.22 3.71
CA VAL A 815 -20.35 -20.53 4.90
C VAL A 815 -19.75 -19.17 4.52
N GLU A 816 -19.06 -19.07 3.38
CA GLU A 816 -18.67 -17.76 2.83
C GLU A 816 -19.89 -16.87 2.58
N GLN A 817 -20.93 -17.40 1.91
CA GLN A 817 -22.17 -16.67 1.67
C GLN A 817 -22.92 -16.33 2.97
N LEU A 818 -22.84 -17.18 3.99
CA LEU A 818 -23.40 -16.92 5.30
C LEU A 818 -22.79 -15.65 5.91
N TYR A 819 -21.46 -15.55 5.95
CA TYR A 819 -20.78 -14.41 6.57
C TYR A 819 -20.75 -13.14 5.69
N ASP A 820 -20.83 -13.28 4.37
CA ASP A 820 -20.73 -12.16 3.41
C ASP A 820 -22.10 -11.55 3.05
N SER A 821 -23.11 -12.40 2.86
CA SER A 821 -24.37 -12.01 2.21
C SER A 821 -25.64 -12.30 3.00
N ASP A 822 -25.63 -13.25 3.96
CA ASP A 822 -26.83 -13.56 4.74
C ASP A 822 -27.19 -12.38 5.67
N PRO A 823 -28.43 -11.84 5.59
CA PRO A 823 -28.80 -10.66 6.36
C PRO A 823 -28.63 -10.80 7.88
N LEU A 824 -28.72 -12.02 8.44
CA LEU A 824 -28.57 -12.23 9.89
C LEU A 824 -27.12 -12.01 10.37
N PHE A 825 -26.14 -12.34 9.54
CA PHE A 825 -24.72 -12.22 9.85
C PHE A 825 -24.16 -10.88 9.39
N ARG A 826 -24.64 -10.35 8.27
CA ARG A 826 -24.33 -8.99 7.81
C ARG A 826 -24.63 -7.95 8.89
N ARG A 827 -25.68 -8.14 9.70
CA ARG A 827 -26.05 -7.19 10.77
C ARG A 827 -24.90 -6.90 11.75
N ALA A 828 -24.12 -7.90 12.14
CA ALA A 828 -22.96 -7.70 13.01
C ALA A 828 -21.82 -6.94 12.28
N ASN A 829 -21.62 -7.25 11.00
CA ASN A 829 -20.66 -6.54 10.14
C ASN A 829 -21.07 -5.08 9.92
N ASP A 830 -22.36 -4.80 9.76
CA ASP A 830 -22.92 -3.45 9.61
C ASP A 830 -22.74 -2.63 10.90
N ILE A 831 -22.94 -3.25 12.06
CA ILE A 831 -22.64 -2.62 13.36
C ILE A 831 -21.15 -2.31 13.47
N ALA A 832 -20.28 -3.26 13.14
CA ALA A 832 -18.82 -3.06 13.16
C ALA A 832 -18.39 -1.94 12.18
N ALA A 833 -18.94 -1.94 10.97
CA ALA A 833 -18.74 -0.89 9.98
C ALA A 833 -19.23 0.48 10.46
N GLY A 834 -20.37 0.52 11.15
CA GLY A 834 -20.90 1.72 11.82
C GLY A 834 -19.94 2.25 12.89
N VAL A 835 -19.42 1.39 13.76
CA VAL A 835 -18.43 1.75 14.80
C VAL A 835 -17.17 2.33 14.17
N VAL A 836 -16.64 1.68 13.15
CA VAL A 836 -15.41 2.10 12.47
C VAL A 836 -15.60 3.40 11.69
N ARG A 837 -16.78 3.61 11.08
CA ARG A 837 -17.14 4.89 10.47
C ARG A 837 -17.23 6.02 11.49
N GLN A 838 -17.88 5.78 12.64
CA GLN A 838 -17.96 6.77 13.72
C GLN A 838 -16.57 7.09 14.29
N LEU A 839 -15.72 6.07 14.48
CA LEU A 839 -14.32 6.27 14.86
C LEU A 839 -13.60 7.20 13.88
N TYR A 840 -13.72 6.95 12.58
CA TYR A 840 -13.13 7.79 11.54
C TYR A 840 -13.65 9.24 11.55
N GLU A 841 -14.95 9.43 11.80
CA GLU A 841 -15.58 10.76 11.90
C GLU A 841 -15.12 11.53 13.15
N MET A 842 -14.78 10.83 14.24
CA MET A 842 -14.38 11.43 15.52
C MET A 842 -12.88 11.76 15.62
N ILE A 843 -12.01 11.17 14.79
CA ILE A 843 -10.57 11.49 14.78
C ILE A 843 -10.28 12.79 14.02
N PRO A 844 -9.30 13.61 14.46
CA PRO A 844 -8.91 14.85 13.78
C PRO A 844 -8.58 14.64 12.30
N ARG A 845 -8.84 15.64 11.44
CA ARG A 845 -8.60 15.54 9.98
C ARG A 845 -7.13 15.32 9.57
N THR A 846 -6.21 15.54 10.50
CA THR A 846 -4.75 15.31 10.37
C THR A 846 -4.32 13.89 10.72
N GLY A 847 -5.14 13.16 11.48
CA GLY A 847 -4.82 11.80 11.93
C GLY A 847 -5.00 10.75 10.84
N GLN A 848 -4.08 9.80 10.79
CA GLN A 848 -4.17 8.56 10.00
C GLN A 848 -4.61 7.41 10.91
N LEU A 849 -5.59 6.62 10.48
CA LEU A 849 -6.11 5.47 11.21
C LEU A 849 -5.45 4.18 10.71
N SER A 850 -4.66 3.51 11.56
CA SER A 850 -4.08 2.20 11.25
C SER A 850 -4.93 1.07 11.81
N ILE A 851 -5.46 0.23 10.92
CA ILE A 851 -6.34 -0.89 11.24
C ILE A 851 -5.65 -2.21 10.89
N LEU A 852 -5.65 -3.15 11.82
CA LEU A 852 -5.23 -4.53 11.59
C LEU A 852 -6.42 -5.47 11.83
N GLU A 853 -6.77 -6.28 10.84
CA GLU A 853 -7.76 -7.35 10.96
C GLU A 853 -7.08 -8.69 11.20
N VAL A 854 -7.46 -9.40 12.26
CA VAL A 854 -6.89 -10.69 12.67
C VAL A 854 -7.88 -11.82 12.44
N GLY A 855 -7.50 -12.75 11.55
CA GLY A 855 -8.31 -13.89 11.12
C GLY A 855 -9.51 -13.45 10.28
N GLY A 856 -9.25 -12.71 9.21
CA GLY A 856 -10.28 -12.16 8.33
C GLY A 856 -11.00 -13.20 7.45
N GLY A 857 -10.47 -14.44 7.36
CA GLY A 857 -11.15 -15.60 6.79
C GLY A 857 -11.77 -15.35 5.41
N THR A 858 -13.10 -15.44 5.34
CA THR A 858 -13.90 -15.34 4.11
C THR A 858 -14.01 -13.93 3.52
N CYS A 859 -13.35 -12.94 4.12
CA CYS A 859 -13.34 -11.54 3.68
C CYS A 859 -14.68 -10.79 3.79
N GLY A 860 -15.74 -11.40 4.34
CA GLY A 860 -17.05 -10.75 4.47
C GLY A 860 -17.04 -9.53 5.40
N LEU A 861 -16.38 -9.64 6.54
CA LEU A 861 -16.17 -8.53 7.47
C LEU A 861 -15.28 -7.44 6.84
N THR A 862 -14.15 -7.84 6.25
CA THR A 862 -13.23 -6.97 5.53
C THR A 862 -13.95 -6.12 4.48
N ALA A 863 -14.82 -6.74 3.67
CA ALA A 863 -15.59 -6.04 2.63
C ALA A 863 -16.53 -4.98 3.23
N ALA A 864 -17.21 -5.30 4.33
CA ALA A 864 -18.11 -4.36 5.02
C ALA A 864 -17.35 -3.17 5.62
N LEU A 865 -16.19 -3.42 6.26
CA LEU A 865 -15.37 -2.38 6.87
C LEU A 865 -14.75 -1.44 5.82
N LEU A 866 -14.22 -2.00 4.74
CA LEU A 866 -13.63 -1.22 3.65
C LEU A 866 -14.66 -0.36 2.92
N ALA A 867 -15.90 -0.83 2.78
CA ALA A 867 -16.99 -0.08 2.19
C ALA A 867 -17.41 1.13 3.06
N ALA A 868 -17.25 1.03 4.38
CA ALA A 868 -17.60 2.10 5.32
C ALA A 868 -16.48 3.14 5.53
N LEU A 869 -15.25 2.84 5.11
CA LEU A 869 -14.07 3.69 5.32
C LEU A 869 -13.64 4.41 4.03
N PRO A 870 -13.46 5.74 4.05
CA PRO A 870 -12.88 6.47 2.92
C PRO A 870 -11.37 6.16 2.76
N SER A 871 -10.83 6.42 1.57
CA SER A 871 -9.48 5.98 1.16
C SER A 871 -8.34 6.93 1.52
N ASP A 872 -8.62 8.10 2.08
CA ASP A 872 -7.67 9.21 2.19
C ASP A 872 -6.78 9.17 3.43
N ARG A 873 -7.22 8.55 4.54
CA ARG A 873 -6.53 8.55 5.85
C ARG A 873 -6.54 7.22 6.59
N VAL A 874 -6.66 6.09 5.88
CA VAL A 874 -6.73 4.75 6.48
C VAL A 874 -5.63 3.85 5.92
N GLU A 875 -4.86 3.22 6.81
CA GLU A 875 -4.03 2.05 6.48
C GLU A 875 -4.75 0.79 6.98
N TYR A 876 -4.95 -0.19 6.11
CA TYR A 876 -5.64 -1.44 6.45
C TYR A 876 -4.72 -2.64 6.22
N VAL A 877 -4.54 -3.47 7.24
CA VAL A 877 -3.76 -4.72 7.15
C VAL A 877 -4.70 -5.89 7.40
N PHE A 878 -4.96 -6.68 6.37
CA PHE A 878 -5.68 -7.94 6.48
C PHE A 878 -4.71 -9.04 6.89
N THR A 879 -5.07 -9.84 7.90
CA THR A 879 -4.28 -11.02 8.26
C THR A 879 -5.13 -12.25 8.54
N ASP A 880 -4.55 -13.41 8.22
CA ASP A 880 -5.10 -14.72 8.55
C ASP A 880 -3.95 -15.71 8.82
N ALA A 881 -4.22 -16.76 9.60
CA ALA A 881 -3.25 -17.83 9.82
C ALA A 881 -3.12 -18.75 8.59
N SER A 882 -4.11 -18.74 7.69
CA SER A 882 -4.15 -19.49 6.44
C SER A 882 -3.61 -18.67 5.28
N GLU A 883 -2.51 -19.13 4.67
CA GLU A 883 -1.99 -18.56 3.41
C GLU A 883 -3.04 -18.55 2.29
N ALA A 884 -3.94 -19.54 2.27
CA ALA A 884 -5.00 -19.59 1.26
C ALA A 884 -6.03 -18.47 1.44
N ALA A 885 -6.37 -18.12 2.69
CA ALA A 885 -7.27 -17.02 2.99
C ALA A 885 -6.60 -15.66 2.67
N VAL A 886 -5.30 -15.53 2.95
CA VAL A 886 -4.49 -14.36 2.55
C VAL A 886 -4.50 -14.19 1.03
N ALA A 887 -4.23 -15.25 0.27
CA ALA A 887 -4.26 -15.22 -1.20
C ALA A 887 -5.66 -14.90 -1.76
N GLN A 888 -6.72 -15.40 -1.13
CA GLN A 888 -8.10 -15.07 -1.49
C GLN A 888 -8.41 -13.58 -1.25
N ALA A 889 -7.95 -13.02 -0.12
CA ALA A 889 -8.10 -11.60 0.18
C ALA A 889 -7.30 -10.72 -0.81
N GLU A 890 -6.07 -11.10 -1.14
CA GLU A 890 -5.25 -10.43 -2.16
C GLU A 890 -5.97 -10.42 -3.52
N ALA A 891 -6.54 -11.55 -3.94
CA ALA A 891 -7.28 -11.64 -5.19
C ALA A 891 -8.58 -10.81 -5.16
N ARG A 892 -9.35 -10.89 -4.06
CA ARG A 892 -10.64 -10.19 -3.90
C ARG A 892 -10.48 -8.67 -3.81
N PHE A 893 -9.38 -8.19 -3.23
CA PHE A 893 -9.13 -6.76 -2.97
C PHE A 893 -7.93 -6.20 -3.74
N ALA A 894 -7.47 -6.87 -4.81
CA ALA A 894 -6.30 -6.46 -5.61
C ALA A 894 -6.34 -5.00 -6.12
N ALA A 895 -7.54 -4.45 -6.32
CA ALA A 895 -7.74 -3.08 -6.75
C ALA A 895 -7.51 -2.02 -5.64
N LEU A 896 -7.38 -2.44 -4.37
CA LEU A 896 -7.27 -1.56 -3.21
C LEU A 896 -5.82 -1.48 -2.71
N SER A 897 -5.04 -0.54 -3.26
CA SER A 897 -3.64 -0.31 -2.85
C SER A 897 -3.44 0.10 -1.38
N ARG A 898 -4.52 0.46 -0.68
CA ARG A 898 -4.54 0.80 0.76
C ARG A 898 -4.58 -0.43 1.69
N LEU A 899 -4.86 -1.62 1.13
CA LEU A 899 -4.95 -2.86 1.87
C LEU A 899 -3.67 -3.68 1.65
N ARG A 900 -3.03 -4.08 2.74
CA ARG A 900 -1.94 -5.07 2.70
C ARG A 900 -2.44 -6.37 3.29
N CYS A 901 -2.10 -7.49 2.66
CA CYS A 901 -2.36 -8.82 3.20
C CYS A 901 -1.07 -9.39 3.80
N ALA A 902 -1.17 -10.07 4.94
CA ALA A 902 -0.04 -10.78 5.54
C ALA A 902 -0.51 -11.99 6.34
N VAL A 903 0.34 -13.00 6.48
CA VAL A 903 0.05 -14.16 7.35
C VAL A 903 0.32 -13.77 8.80
N LEU A 904 -0.65 -14.02 9.69
CA LEU A 904 -0.47 -13.85 11.14
C LEU A 904 -1.08 -15.02 11.90
N ASP A 905 -0.24 -15.75 12.61
CA ASP A 905 -0.62 -16.84 13.50
C ASP A 905 -0.40 -16.44 14.97
N LEU A 906 -1.49 -16.27 15.72
CA LEU A 906 -1.47 -15.95 17.16
C LEU A 906 -0.85 -17.05 18.03
N GLY A 907 -0.70 -18.28 17.51
CA GLY A 907 -0.03 -19.38 18.20
C GLY A 907 1.50 -19.29 18.22
N THR A 908 2.06 -18.51 17.29
CA THR A 908 3.51 -18.32 17.08
C THR A 908 3.94 -16.96 17.66
N ASP A 909 5.24 -16.77 17.91
CA ASP A 909 5.74 -15.47 18.40
C ASP A 909 5.47 -14.37 17.36
N ILE A 910 4.84 -13.27 17.77
CA ILE A 910 4.50 -12.13 16.91
C ILE A 910 5.77 -11.45 16.40
N ALA A 911 6.81 -11.33 17.24
CA ALA A 911 8.04 -10.64 16.88
C ALA A 911 8.81 -11.38 15.78
N GLU A 912 8.71 -12.71 15.74
CA GLU A 912 9.33 -13.54 14.70
C GLU A 912 8.57 -13.49 13.36
N GLN A 913 7.32 -13.04 13.37
CA GLN A 913 6.45 -12.93 12.18
C GLN A 913 6.56 -11.56 11.48
N GLY A 914 7.43 -10.65 11.97
CA GLY A 914 7.70 -9.36 11.32
C GLY A 914 6.64 -8.28 11.56
N PHE A 915 5.78 -8.44 12.57
CA PHE A 915 4.83 -7.40 12.98
C PHE A 915 5.40 -6.54 14.10
N ASP A 916 5.35 -5.22 13.92
CA ASP A 916 5.79 -4.26 14.94
C ASP A 916 4.80 -4.23 16.12
N VAL A 917 5.35 -4.27 17.33
CA VAL A 917 4.55 -4.07 18.55
C VAL A 917 4.09 -2.62 18.65
N GLU A 918 2.90 -2.42 19.22
CA GLU A 918 2.31 -1.10 19.48
C GLU A 918 2.18 -0.20 18.25
N ARG A 919 1.81 -0.78 17.10
CA ARG A 919 1.70 -0.07 15.82
C ARG A 919 0.29 0.35 15.44
N HIS A 920 -0.73 -0.42 15.81
CA HIS A 920 -2.08 -0.24 15.30
C HIS A 920 -2.98 0.55 16.25
N ASP A 921 -3.83 1.41 15.68
CA ASP A 921 -4.82 2.20 16.42
C ASP A 921 -6.07 1.37 16.74
N LEU A 922 -6.47 0.52 15.79
CA LEU A 922 -7.59 -0.38 15.89
C LEU A 922 -7.18 -1.79 15.46
N ILE A 923 -7.53 -2.80 16.27
CA ILE A 923 -7.49 -4.19 15.85
C ILE A 923 -8.92 -4.72 15.79
N VAL A 924 -9.26 -5.34 14.66
CA VAL A 924 -10.54 -6.01 14.46
C VAL A 924 -10.31 -7.52 14.43
N ALA A 925 -11.11 -8.30 15.14
CA ALA A 925 -11.03 -9.76 15.05
C ALA A 925 -12.42 -10.40 15.18
N GLY A 926 -12.68 -11.42 14.36
CA GLY A 926 -13.83 -12.31 14.53
C GLY A 926 -13.54 -13.42 15.53
N MET A 927 -13.66 -14.67 15.08
CA MET A 927 -13.40 -15.87 15.90
C MET A 927 -11.93 -16.31 15.99
N ALA A 928 -11.02 -15.51 15.45
CA ALA A 928 -9.58 -15.78 15.48
C ALA A 928 -9.03 -16.04 16.90
N PRO A 929 -9.42 -15.29 17.96
CA PRO A 929 -8.88 -15.51 19.31
C PRO A 929 -9.23 -16.88 19.91
N THR A 930 -10.30 -17.53 19.43
CA THR A 930 -10.76 -18.85 19.86
C THR A 930 -10.36 -19.98 18.92
N ALA A 931 -9.77 -19.68 17.76
CA ALA A 931 -9.36 -20.69 16.78
C ALA A 931 -8.28 -21.64 17.32
N ARG A 932 -7.57 -21.27 18.39
CA ARG A 932 -6.58 -22.11 19.09
C ARG A 932 -6.78 -22.08 20.60
N PRO A 933 -6.37 -23.14 21.33
CA PRO A 933 -6.41 -23.13 22.80
C PRO A 933 -5.61 -21.97 23.40
N GLY A 934 -6.15 -21.34 24.44
CA GLY A 934 -5.48 -20.26 25.16
C GLY A 934 -5.97 -18.85 24.80
N LEU A 935 -7.27 -18.60 24.98
CA LEU A 935 -7.91 -17.32 24.69
C LEU A 935 -7.19 -16.12 25.36
N ASP A 936 -6.83 -16.23 26.64
CA ASP A 936 -6.13 -15.17 27.37
C ASP A 936 -4.77 -14.82 26.74
N ARG A 937 -4.04 -15.83 26.25
CA ARG A 937 -2.77 -15.65 25.56
C ARG A 937 -2.98 -14.96 24.20
N ASN A 938 -3.98 -15.40 23.44
CA ASN A 938 -4.29 -14.85 22.12
C ASN A 938 -4.74 -13.39 22.21
N LEU A 939 -5.58 -13.05 23.19
CA LEU A 939 -5.98 -11.66 23.47
C LEU A 939 -4.80 -10.80 23.98
N ALA A 940 -3.88 -11.38 24.76
CA ALA A 940 -2.66 -10.68 25.18
C ALA A 940 -1.73 -10.39 23.99
N ALA A 941 -1.63 -11.31 23.04
CA ALA A 941 -0.86 -11.16 21.81
C ALA A 941 -1.45 -10.03 20.93
N ILE A 942 -2.77 -10.01 20.75
CA ILE A 942 -3.49 -8.90 20.11
C ILE A 942 -3.22 -7.57 20.82
N ARG A 943 -3.24 -7.54 22.15
CA ARG A 943 -2.95 -6.33 22.94
C ARG A 943 -1.52 -5.80 22.74
N MET A 944 -0.55 -6.64 22.39
CA MET A 944 0.82 -6.21 22.11
C MET A 944 0.93 -5.43 20.80
N LEU A 945 0.06 -5.70 19.83
CA LEU A 945 0.05 -5.04 18.51
C LEU A 945 -0.64 -3.67 18.55
N LEU A 946 -1.50 -3.41 19.54
CA LEU A 946 -2.18 -2.13 19.74
C LEU A 946 -1.28 -1.07 20.37
N LYS A 947 -1.37 0.19 19.91
CA LYS A 947 -0.81 1.35 20.62
C LYS A 947 -1.42 1.50 22.01
N PRO A 948 -0.72 2.11 22.99
CA PRO A 948 -1.36 2.57 24.23
C PRO A 948 -2.59 3.44 23.91
N GLY A 949 -3.74 3.16 24.52
CA GLY A 949 -5.00 3.83 24.20
C GLY A 949 -5.73 3.31 22.95
N GLY A 950 -5.13 2.36 22.22
CA GLY A 950 -5.71 1.69 21.03
C GLY A 950 -6.96 0.87 21.33
N LEU A 951 -7.77 0.62 20.30
CA LEU A 951 -9.08 -0.03 20.41
C LEU A 951 -9.06 -1.46 19.86
N LEU A 952 -9.73 -2.38 20.55
CA LEU A 952 -10.05 -3.72 20.10
C LEU A 952 -11.52 -3.78 19.72
N LEU A 953 -11.83 -4.30 18.53
CA LEU A 953 -13.18 -4.55 18.04
C LEU A 953 -13.36 -6.05 17.76
N LEU A 954 -14.15 -6.73 18.58
CA LEU A 954 -14.44 -8.16 18.44
C LEU A 954 -15.83 -8.37 17.83
N ILE A 955 -15.92 -9.21 16.81
CA ILE A 955 -17.18 -9.66 16.22
C ILE A 955 -17.48 -11.04 16.79
N LEU A 956 -18.49 -11.09 17.66
CA LEU A 956 -18.83 -12.26 18.45
C LEU A 956 -20.07 -12.94 17.87
N PRO A 957 -20.04 -14.26 17.58
CA PRO A 957 -21.26 -14.97 17.24
C PRO A 957 -22.16 -15.07 18.47
N LYS A 958 -23.47 -14.99 18.25
CA LYS A 958 -24.48 -15.17 19.29
C LYS A 958 -25.05 -16.58 19.21
N GLY A 959 -24.87 -17.36 20.28
CA GLY A 959 -25.49 -18.68 20.42
C GLY A 959 -27.02 -18.58 20.57
N GLY A 960 -27.75 -19.62 20.15
CA GLY A 960 -29.21 -19.67 20.21
C GLY A 960 -29.89 -19.94 18.86
N GLY A 961 -31.12 -20.45 18.91
CA GLY A 961 -31.94 -20.80 17.74
C GLY A 961 -31.28 -21.85 16.84
N PHE A 962 -31.43 -21.71 15.52
CA PHE A 962 -30.86 -22.63 14.54
C PHE A 962 -29.33 -22.71 14.57
N LEU A 963 -28.65 -21.70 15.12
CA LEU A 963 -27.19 -21.71 15.25
C LEU A 963 -26.71 -22.75 16.26
N ASP A 964 -27.55 -23.14 17.22
CA ASP A 964 -27.26 -24.26 18.13
C ASP A 964 -27.23 -25.61 17.37
N LEU A 965 -27.88 -25.68 16.20
CA LEU A 965 -27.86 -26.85 15.30
C LEU A 965 -26.72 -26.78 14.27
N VAL A 966 -26.35 -25.58 13.79
CA VAL A 966 -25.39 -25.41 12.69
C VAL A 966 -23.95 -25.18 13.17
N LEU A 967 -23.75 -24.48 14.29
CA LEU A 967 -22.43 -24.02 14.77
C LEU A 967 -21.97 -24.70 16.08
N GLY A 968 -22.66 -25.74 16.54
CA GLY A 968 -22.48 -26.33 17.88
C GLY A 968 -21.27 -27.26 18.08
N MET A 969 -20.10 -26.96 17.52
CA MET A 969 -18.87 -27.77 17.64
C MET A 969 -17.75 -27.05 18.45
N PRO A 970 -16.69 -27.75 18.91
CA PRO A 970 -16.33 -27.95 20.32
C PRO A 970 -15.44 -26.85 20.93
N THR A 971 -15.64 -25.60 20.56
CA THR A 971 -15.12 -24.47 21.35
C THR A 971 -16.29 -23.84 22.06
N ASP A 972 -16.29 -23.91 23.39
CA ASP A 972 -17.28 -23.28 24.25
C ASP A 972 -17.61 -21.88 23.75
N HIS A 973 -18.80 -21.71 23.15
CA HIS A 973 -19.33 -20.39 22.82
C HIS A 973 -19.52 -19.65 24.14
N LEU A 974 -18.53 -18.83 24.49
CA LEU A 974 -18.55 -17.95 25.63
C LEU A 974 -19.74 -16.99 25.48
N GLY A 975 -20.54 -16.84 26.54
CA GLY A 975 -21.60 -15.83 26.56
C GLY A 975 -21.01 -14.42 26.65
N GLU A 976 -21.86 -13.39 26.54
CA GLU A 976 -21.47 -11.97 26.67
C GLU A 976 -20.56 -11.74 27.87
N SER A 977 -21.04 -12.15 29.05
CA SER A 977 -20.33 -11.95 30.31
C SER A 977 -19.05 -12.78 30.41
N ASP A 978 -18.89 -13.83 29.61
CA ASP A 978 -17.65 -14.60 29.53
C ASP A 978 -16.63 -13.90 28.62
N TRP A 979 -17.07 -13.34 27.48
CA TRP A 979 -16.24 -12.53 26.59
C TRP A 979 -15.79 -11.22 27.25
N GLU A 980 -16.69 -10.50 27.91
CA GLU A 980 -16.34 -9.31 28.69
C GLU A 980 -15.32 -9.65 29.77
N ARG A 981 -15.53 -10.75 30.51
CA ARG A 981 -14.56 -11.23 31.51
C ARG A 981 -13.22 -11.57 30.89
N ALA A 982 -13.18 -12.27 29.75
CA ALA A 982 -11.95 -12.64 29.06
C ALA A 982 -11.16 -11.41 28.59
N VAL A 983 -11.85 -10.42 28.00
CA VAL A 983 -11.24 -9.15 27.54
C VAL A 983 -10.70 -8.33 28.72
N LEU A 984 -11.43 -8.27 29.83
CA LEU A 984 -10.97 -7.63 31.07
C LEU A 984 -9.76 -8.38 31.68
N HIS A 985 -9.78 -9.72 31.68
CA HIS A 985 -8.66 -10.55 32.16
C HIS A 985 -7.40 -10.35 31.30
N ALA A 986 -7.57 -10.16 29.99
CA ALA A 986 -6.50 -9.82 29.06
C ALA A 986 -5.95 -8.39 29.24
N ARG A 987 -6.46 -7.64 30.23
CA ARG A 987 -6.06 -6.28 30.62
C ARG A 987 -6.48 -5.19 29.62
N PHE A 988 -7.62 -5.35 28.99
CA PHE A 988 -8.33 -4.23 28.36
C PHE A 988 -9.22 -3.53 29.40
N GLU A 989 -9.55 -2.26 29.16
CA GLU A 989 -10.45 -1.44 29.96
C GLU A 989 -11.59 -0.87 29.10
N ASP A 990 -12.57 -0.21 29.74
CA ASP A 990 -13.70 0.45 29.07
C ASP A 990 -14.41 -0.45 28.04
N VAL A 991 -14.85 -1.64 28.48
CA VAL A 991 -15.43 -2.65 27.59
C VAL A 991 -16.93 -2.39 27.39
N HIS A 992 -17.36 -2.34 26.13
CA HIS A 992 -18.76 -2.10 25.75
C HIS A 992 -19.23 -3.06 24.66
N SER A 993 -20.46 -3.55 24.81
CA SER A 993 -21.11 -4.46 23.88
C SER A 993 -22.21 -3.73 23.08
N LEU A 994 -22.24 -3.93 21.77
CA LEU A 994 -23.22 -3.37 20.84
C LEU A 994 -23.93 -4.51 20.11
N GLY A 995 -25.27 -4.42 20.04
CA GLY A 995 -26.11 -5.40 19.34
C GLY A 995 -26.32 -6.73 20.07
N TYR A 996 -25.70 -6.95 21.23
CA TYR A 996 -25.84 -8.25 21.93
C TYR A 996 -27.26 -8.47 22.50
N HIS A 997 -27.92 -7.41 22.98
CA HIS A 997 -29.30 -7.49 23.46
C HIS A 997 -30.35 -7.55 22.33
N ASP A 998 -29.93 -7.48 21.07
CA ASP A 998 -30.80 -7.65 19.91
C ASP A 998 -31.25 -9.13 19.81
N PRO A 999 -32.53 -9.46 20.00
CA PRO A 999 -32.99 -10.85 20.01
C PRO A 999 -32.85 -11.54 18.64
N ILE A 1000 -32.63 -10.79 17.56
CA ILE A 1000 -32.66 -11.28 16.18
C ILE A 1000 -31.24 -11.48 15.60
N ALA A 1001 -30.26 -10.73 16.09
CA ALA A 1001 -28.90 -10.76 15.54
C ALA A 1001 -28.20 -12.11 15.76
N ALA A 1002 -27.50 -12.61 14.73
CA ALA A 1002 -26.66 -13.81 14.82
C ALA A 1002 -25.27 -13.52 15.42
N GLY A 1003 -24.96 -12.26 15.71
CA GLY A 1003 -23.70 -11.83 16.31
C GLY A 1003 -23.80 -10.44 16.92
N ALA A 1004 -22.78 -10.06 17.68
CA ALA A 1004 -22.64 -8.80 18.39
C ALA A 1004 -21.22 -8.24 18.22
N VAL A 1005 -21.05 -6.98 18.59
CA VAL A 1005 -19.76 -6.29 18.48
C VAL A 1005 -19.32 -5.84 19.88
N LEU A 1006 -18.14 -6.25 20.31
CA LEU A 1006 -17.56 -5.85 21.59
C LEU A 1006 -16.35 -4.96 21.36
N ILE A 1007 -16.32 -3.81 22.04
CA ILE A 1007 -15.26 -2.81 21.96
C ILE A 1007 -14.52 -2.80 23.29
N GLY A 1008 -13.19 -2.82 23.26
CA GLY A 1008 -12.35 -2.63 24.45
C GLY A 1008 -11.17 -1.71 24.17
N ARG A 1009 -10.61 -1.09 25.20
CA ARG A 1009 -9.48 -0.16 25.10
C ARG A 1009 -8.23 -0.74 25.74
N LYS A 1010 -7.07 -0.61 25.10
CA LYS A 1010 -5.78 -0.90 25.75
C LYS A 1010 -5.47 0.23 26.74
N PRO A 1011 -5.17 -0.07 28.02
CA PRO A 1011 -4.82 0.95 29.00
C PRO A 1011 -3.67 1.82 28.51
N GLU A 1012 -3.76 3.13 28.74
CA GLU A 1012 -2.65 4.04 28.53
C GLU A 1012 -1.47 3.59 29.42
N ALA A 1013 -0.26 3.63 28.88
CA ALA A 1013 0.92 3.48 29.72
C ALA A 1013 0.87 4.57 30.80
N ALA A 1014 1.13 4.22 32.06
CA ALA A 1014 1.16 5.19 33.15
C ALA A 1014 1.93 6.44 32.68
N PRO A 1015 1.38 7.65 32.85
CA PRO A 1015 2.00 8.85 32.33
C PRO A 1015 3.42 8.86 32.86
N ARG A 1016 4.41 8.75 31.96
CA ARG A 1016 5.78 9.06 32.31
C ARG A 1016 5.70 10.46 32.88
N SER A 1017 6.00 10.60 34.18
CA SER A 1017 6.05 11.93 34.80
C SER A 1017 6.85 12.82 33.87
N PRO A 1018 6.32 13.99 33.48
CA PRO A 1018 7.06 14.89 32.62
C PRO A 1018 8.34 15.18 33.38
N ILE A 1019 9.47 14.70 32.85
CA ILE A 1019 10.77 15.20 33.27
C ILE A 1019 10.68 16.69 32.93
N PRO A 1020 10.73 17.61 33.90
CA PRO A 1020 10.74 19.02 33.56
C PRO A 1020 12.02 19.23 32.76
N ARG A 1021 11.88 19.42 31.45
CA ARG A 1021 12.92 20.08 30.69
C ARG A 1021 12.89 21.52 31.20
N GLU A 1022 13.90 21.88 31.98
CA GLU A 1022 14.29 23.29 32.07
C GLU A 1022 14.55 23.73 30.63
N ILE A 1023 13.60 24.48 30.06
CA ILE A 1023 13.81 25.15 28.80
C ILE A 1023 14.64 26.38 29.18
N ASP A 1024 15.92 26.37 28.81
CA ASP A 1024 16.77 27.56 28.93
C ASP A 1024 16.03 28.76 28.33
N SER A 1025 16.02 29.90 29.03
CA SER A 1025 15.34 31.10 28.54
C SER A 1025 16.01 31.57 27.24
N ALA A 1026 15.35 31.37 26.10
CA ALA A 1026 15.83 31.84 24.80
C ALA A 1026 15.10 33.13 24.41
N THR A 1027 15.77 33.95 23.60
CA THR A 1027 15.13 35.11 22.96
C THR A 1027 14.62 34.70 21.58
N TRP A 1028 13.33 34.87 21.35
CA TRP A 1028 12.65 34.51 20.11
C TRP A 1028 12.34 35.75 19.30
N LEU A 1029 12.78 35.80 18.04
CA LEU A 1029 12.38 36.84 17.10
C LEU A 1029 11.16 36.37 16.28
N VAL A 1030 10.03 37.05 16.44
CA VAL A 1030 8.81 36.82 15.67
C VAL A 1030 8.72 37.85 14.54
N LEU A 1031 8.81 37.38 13.29
CA LEU A 1031 8.61 38.19 12.09
C LEU A 1031 7.14 38.06 11.64
N ALA A 1032 6.39 39.18 11.62
CA ALA A 1032 4.97 39.16 11.26
C ALA A 1032 4.60 40.34 10.35
N ASP A 1033 3.89 40.07 9.25
CA ASP A 1033 3.40 41.14 8.37
C ASP A 1033 2.29 41.98 9.03
N ASP A 1034 1.43 41.33 9.84
CA ASP A 1034 0.47 41.99 10.72
C ASP A 1034 0.32 41.21 12.04
N ILE A 1035 0.55 41.89 13.17
CA ILE A 1035 0.52 41.30 14.51
C ILE A 1035 -0.93 41.02 14.97
N ALA A 1036 -1.93 41.61 14.31
CA ALA A 1036 -3.34 41.41 14.64
C ALA A 1036 -3.91 40.07 14.11
N VAL A 1037 -3.18 39.35 13.25
CA VAL A 1037 -3.65 38.12 12.61
C VAL A 1037 -3.19 36.89 13.39
N ASP A 1038 -4.12 36.01 13.74
CA ASP A 1038 -3.82 34.70 14.34
C ASP A 1038 -3.12 33.83 13.29
N PRO A 1039 -1.96 33.21 13.59
CA PRO A 1039 -1.56 32.71 14.91
C PRO A 1039 -0.60 33.59 15.74
N VAL A 1040 -0.22 34.79 15.30
CA VAL A 1040 0.90 35.55 15.91
C VAL A 1040 0.69 35.87 17.41
N PRO A 1041 -0.47 36.40 17.86
CA PRO A 1041 -0.70 36.62 19.29
C PRO A 1041 -0.74 35.34 20.12
N THR A 1042 -1.16 34.23 19.51
CA THR A 1042 -1.25 32.93 20.17
C THR A 1042 0.13 32.32 20.40
N VAL A 1043 1.03 32.44 19.42
CA VAL A 1043 2.43 32.03 19.55
C VAL A 1043 3.16 32.87 20.59
N ILE A 1044 2.99 34.19 20.57
CA ILE A 1044 3.62 35.09 21.57
C ILE A 1044 3.15 34.72 22.99
N ARG A 1045 1.84 34.52 23.19
CA ARG A 1045 1.29 34.11 24.50
C ARG A 1045 1.79 32.74 24.95
N ALA A 1046 2.03 31.81 24.03
CA ALA A 1046 2.55 30.49 24.36
C ALA A 1046 4.03 30.59 24.80
N LEU A 1047 4.84 31.38 24.10
CA LEU A 1047 6.25 31.61 24.44
C LEU A 1047 6.40 32.38 25.77
N ASP A 1048 5.57 33.40 26.01
CA ASP A 1048 5.53 34.13 27.29
C ASP A 1048 5.17 33.20 28.46
N ARG A 1049 4.20 32.29 28.27
CA ARG A 1049 3.81 31.29 29.29
C ARG A 1049 4.93 30.30 29.60
N LEU A 1050 5.85 30.08 28.66
CA LEU A 1050 7.04 29.24 28.81
C LEU A 1050 8.25 30.02 29.34
N GLY A 1051 8.07 31.28 29.77
CA GLY A 1051 9.13 32.11 30.34
C GLY A 1051 10.20 32.55 29.33
N GLN A 1052 9.87 32.51 28.03
CA GLN A 1052 10.78 32.88 26.95
C GLN A 1052 10.72 34.40 26.69
N HIS A 1053 11.84 34.98 26.27
CA HIS A 1053 11.88 36.41 25.90
C HIS A 1053 11.48 36.55 24.43
N VAL A 1054 10.54 37.43 24.08
CA VAL A 1054 10.02 37.54 22.71
C VAL A 1054 10.22 38.95 22.16
N VAL A 1055 10.95 39.04 21.05
CA VAL A 1055 11.11 40.25 20.24
C VAL A 1055 10.30 40.13 18.97
N ILE A 1056 9.58 41.18 18.61
CA ILE A 1056 8.65 41.18 17.48
C ILE A 1056 9.16 42.19 16.45
N ALA A 1057 9.31 41.77 15.20
CA ALA A 1057 9.58 42.67 14.10
C ALA A 1057 8.50 42.55 13.03
N ARG A 1058 7.91 43.67 12.66
CA ARG A 1058 6.84 43.72 11.66
C ARG A 1058 7.29 44.39 10.37
N ALA A 1059 6.59 44.07 9.29
CA ALA A 1059 6.81 44.68 7.99
C ALA A 1059 6.51 46.19 8.02
N GLY A 1060 7.53 47.01 7.78
CA GLY A 1060 7.44 48.47 7.78
C GLY A 1060 8.07 49.11 6.54
N HIS A 1061 7.98 50.44 6.42
CA HIS A 1061 8.60 51.19 5.31
C HIS A 1061 10.04 51.65 5.61
N SER A 1062 10.44 51.62 6.88
CA SER A 1062 11.75 51.99 7.41
C SER A 1062 12.11 51.09 8.61
N PHE A 1063 13.37 51.11 9.05
CA PHE A 1063 13.79 50.43 10.28
C PHE A 1063 13.57 51.35 11.48
N ASP A 1064 12.54 51.08 12.28
CA ASP A 1064 12.19 51.88 13.46
C ASP A 1064 11.99 51.00 14.70
N ARG A 1065 12.56 51.39 15.83
CA ARG A 1065 12.34 50.71 17.12
C ARG A 1065 11.10 51.29 17.78
N LEU A 1066 10.03 50.49 17.86
CA LEU A 1066 8.73 50.88 18.39
C LEU A 1066 8.61 50.65 19.91
N GLY A 1067 9.50 49.82 20.47
CA GLY A 1067 9.57 49.52 21.90
C GLY A 1067 10.85 48.74 22.24
N LEU A 1068 10.96 48.27 23.49
CA LEU A 1068 12.11 47.46 23.92
C LEU A 1068 12.30 46.23 23.01
N ASP A 1069 11.20 45.51 22.75
CA ASP A 1069 11.21 44.25 22.00
C ASP A 1069 10.29 44.31 20.77
N ARG A 1070 10.12 45.51 20.18
CA ARG A 1070 9.26 45.71 19.00
C ARG A 1070 9.90 46.61 17.95
N PHE A 1071 9.93 46.15 16.71
CA PHE A 1071 10.60 46.82 15.59
C PHE A 1071 9.72 46.84 14.32
N ASP A 1072 9.83 47.91 13.55
CA ASP A 1072 9.49 47.94 12.13
C ASP A 1072 10.75 47.62 11.33
N VAL A 1073 10.62 46.75 10.33
CA VAL A 1073 11.73 46.38 9.44
C VAL A 1073 11.29 46.53 8.00
N LYS A 1074 12.12 47.21 7.20
CA LYS A 1074 11.86 47.41 5.79
C LYS A 1074 11.94 46.09 5.02
N CYS A 1075 10.83 45.66 4.44
CA CYS A 1075 10.77 44.43 3.64
C CYS A 1075 11.74 44.49 2.45
N GLY A 1076 12.50 43.42 2.25
CA GLY A 1076 13.45 43.29 1.14
C GLY A 1076 14.76 44.07 1.30
N ASP A 1077 14.97 44.77 2.43
CA ASP A 1077 16.22 45.47 2.71
C ASP A 1077 17.07 44.71 3.73
N SER A 1078 18.10 44.01 3.23
CA SER A 1078 19.03 43.22 4.05
C SER A 1078 19.80 44.08 5.07
N HIS A 1079 19.94 45.38 4.86
CA HIS A 1079 20.56 46.26 5.86
C HIS A 1079 19.70 46.41 7.13
N SER A 1080 18.38 46.50 6.97
CA SER A 1080 17.43 46.62 8.08
C SER A 1080 17.38 45.35 8.94
N TYR A 1081 17.40 44.16 8.33
CA TYR A 1081 17.45 42.89 9.07
C TYR A 1081 18.79 42.70 9.80
N ASN A 1082 19.92 43.04 9.16
CA ASN A 1082 21.23 43.00 9.82
C ASN A 1082 21.31 43.94 11.03
N ARG A 1083 20.61 45.07 10.99
CA ARG A 1083 20.54 46.00 12.11
C ARG A 1083 19.70 45.44 13.27
N LEU A 1084 18.62 44.74 12.96
CA LEU A 1084 17.80 44.04 13.95
C LEU A 1084 18.59 42.93 14.67
N PHE A 1085 19.27 42.06 13.91
CA PHE A 1085 20.06 40.95 14.46
C PHE A 1085 21.30 41.38 15.26
N ARG A 1086 21.73 42.64 15.15
CA ARG A 1086 22.78 43.20 16.01
C ARG A 1086 22.25 43.75 17.34
N ILE A 1087 20.95 44.03 17.42
CA ILE A 1087 20.29 44.56 18.63
C ILE A 1087 19.77 43.43 19.51
N LEU A 1088 19.34 42.33 18.87
CA LEU A 1088 19.11 41.01 19.47
C LEU A 1088 20.45 40.37 19.85
#